data_AF-A0A7X8B398-F1
#
_entry.id   AF-A0A7X8B398-F1
#
_cell.length_a   1.000
_cell.length_b   1.000
_cell.length_c   1.000
_cell.angle_alpha   90.00
_cell.angle_beta   90.00
_cell.angle_gamma   90.00
#
_symmetry.space_group_name_H-M   'P 1'
#
loop_
_entity.id
_entity.type
_entity.pdbx_description
1 polymer ?
#
loop_
_entity_poly.entity_id
_entity_poly.type
_entity_poly.pdbx_seq_one_letter_code
_entity_poly.pdbx_strand_id
1 'polypeptide(L)'
;MSKWRNQIFWLVLLGTMAYLTLGAFMTNGAWAQSPPIIWNPVQVDGANTGLDTSIARDAANNVHISYYDVTNGDLKYANNKSGAFVAVTVDGGGAGGPNVGEFSSIALDNLGNVHISYYDATNGALNYATNASGAFVVFPAIDGGIGGGLDAGQDTSIFVDANGTVHISYYDVANGDLKYAFGGPAGFTTVVVDDGGIADDNVGQYTSIAVVGDVVHISYHDVTNGALKYATGTSPGPFTVEVVDAAGGFTGWDSSIAVDSLGTVHISYYDFFDFDLKYASGTAGAFAVVTLDDGGINNDDVGQYTSLALDSGGFVHISYYDFSNAALKYANNTTGSFETSFVVEGDGVTSDPGLYSSIAVDSGDHVHISYHDAVAGTANHVNSVKNRKSDFNANGKSDIFWQYLGDASVVLWLMNGSSIATDGLVATVGDLSWAIAGNADFDGDNDADILWRHGPTGQIYLWAMNGTAIASATLVATLPDPAWTIEKVADFTGDNRADILWRHGPTGQIYLWTMNGHAITAADLVATVPDPNWVIDKVGDFTGDNRADILWRHGPTGQIYLWTMNGPVITASDLVTTLPDPNWVIEKTGDFNADGRGDILWRHGPSGQVWLWTMNGPVLTSAALVATVPDPDWIIAEVADLDADNKADIFWRHGPSGQLYLWRMNGPSVTAADLVATVPDPNWVIRN
;
A
#
# COMPACT_ATOMS: atom_id res chain seq x y z
N MET A 1 -1.52 -42.67 -62.16
CA MET A 1 -2.02 -44.03 -61.79
C MET A 1 -2.01 -44.07 -60.26
N SER A 2 -3.12 -44.29 -59.54
CA SER A 2 -3.76 -45.60 -59.26
C SER A 2 -2.76 -46.60 -58.66
N LYS A 3 -2.91 -47.21 -57.46
CA LYS A 3 -3.99 -47.36 -56.44
C LYS A 3 -3.30 -47.57 -55.05
N TRP A 4 -3.94 -47.64 -53.87
CA TRP A 4 -4.86 -48.65 -53.27
C TRP A 4 -5.56 -47.99 -52.04
N ARG A 5 -6.87 -48.13 -51.71
CA ARG A 5 -7.65 -49.31 -51.21
C ARG A 5 -7.02 -49.96 -49.95
N ASN A 6 -7.66 -50.39 -48.85
CA ASN A 6 -9.07 -50.65 -48.42
C ASN A 6 -9.07 -51.01 -46.88
N GLN A 7 -10.14 -51.11 -46.04
CA GLN A 7 -11.51 -50.54 -45.95
C GLN A 7 -12.24 -51.01 -44.62
N ILE A 8 -13.05 -50.15 -43.96
CA ILE A 8 -14.20 -50.45 -43.02
C ILE A 8 -13.93 -50.97 -41.57
N PHE A 9 -14.47 -50.31 -40.51
CA PHE A 9 -15.57 -50.77 -39.60
C PHE A 9 -15.83 -49.86 -38.37
N TRP A 10 -17.08 -49.84 -37.87
CA TRP A 10 -17.58 -49.15 -36.66
C TRP A 10 -17.82 -50.15 -35.51
N LEU A 11 -17.60 -49.77 -34.23
CA LEU A 11 -18.51 -50.09 -33.11
C LEU A 11 -18.28 -49.21 -31.86
N VAL A 12 -19.10 -49.41 -30.82
CA VAL A 12 -19.60 -48.44 -29.83
C VAL A 12 -19.33 -48.89 -28.37
N LEU A 13 -19.12 -47.91 -27.48
CA LEU A 13 -19.21 -47.91 -25.98
C LEU A 13 -18.47 -48.98 -25.14
N LEU A 14 -17.60 -48.54 -24.23
CA LEU A 14 -17.85 -48.39 -22.77
C LEU A 14 -16.59 -47.89 -22.07
N GLY A 15 -16.74 -47.14 -20.98
CA GLY A 15 -15.63 -46.41 -20.33
C GLY A 15 -14.94 -47.14 -19.18
N THR A 16 -13.79 -46.61 -18.80
CA THR A 16 -13.13 -46.80 -17.49
C THR A 16 -12.36 -45.53 -17.15
N MET A 17 -12.39 -45.11 -15.88
CA MET A 17 -11.47 -44.09 -15.37
C MET A 17 -10.03 -44.59 -15.47
N ALA A 18 -9.12 -43.73 -15.91
CA ALA A 18 -7.70 -43.88 -15.70
C ALA A 18 -7.11 -42.50 -15.40
N TYR A 19 -6.54 -42.34 -14.21
CA TYR A 19 -5.69 -41.20 -13.89
C TYR A 19 -4.48 -41.25 -14.83
N LEU A 20 -4.18 -40.15 -15.52
CA LEU A 20 -2.85 -39.91 -16.08
C LEU A 20 -2.23 -38.71 -15.40
N THR A 21 -1.08 -38.92 -14.77
CA THR A 21 -0.21 -37.89 -14.22
C THR A 21 0.25 -36.97 -15.35
N LEU A 22 -0.12 -35.69 -15.30
CA LEU A 22 0.44 -34.68 -16.19
C LEU A 22 1.80 -34.27 -15.60
N GLY A 23 2.88 -34.65 -16.28
CA GLY A 23 4.23 -34.19 -15.92
C GLY A 23 4.36 -32.69 -16.21
N ALA A 24 5.03 -31.98 -15.30
CA ALA A 24 5.22 -30.54 -15.41
C ALA A 24 6.01 -30.17 -16.69
N PHE A 25 5.46 -29.22 -17.44
CA PHE A 25 6.25 -28.25 -18.18
C PHE A 25 5.99 -26.90 -17.51
N MET A 26 6.90 -26.47 -16.64
CA MET A 26 6.95 -25.07 -16.25
C MET A 26 7.50 -24.29 -17.45
N THR A 27 6.71 -23.35 -17.96
CA THR A 27 7.18 -22.30 -18.86
C THR A 27 6.81 -20.99 -18.23
N ASN A 28 7.84 -20.23 -17.84
CA ASN A 28 7.86 -18.88 -17.26
C ASN A 28 6.47 -18.29 -16.98
N GLY A 29 6.10 -18.25 -15.70
CA GLY A 29 5.04 -17.37 -15.26
C GLY A 29 5.42 -15.94 -15.60
N ALA A 30 4.62 -15.29 -16.45
CA ALA A 30 4.45 -13.85 -16.31
C ALA A 30 3.69 -13.67 -15.00
N TRP A 31 4.39 -13.21 -13.98
CA TRP A 31 3.78 -12.88 -12.70
C TRP A 31 2.75 -11.78 -12.94
N ALA A 32 1.53 -11.98 -12.47
CA ALA A 32 0.63 -10.84 -12.27
C ALA A 32 1.27 -10.01 -11.16
N GLN A 33 1.54 -8.73 -11.45
CA GLN A 33 1.98 -7.78 -10.44
C GLN A 33 0.74 -7.07 -9.92
N SER A 34 0.58 -7.05 -8.60
CA SER A 34 -0.26 -6.16 -7.81
C SER A 34 0.09 -4.69 -8.05
N PRO A 35 -0.72 -3.75 -7.50
CA PRO A 35 -0.34 -2.36 -7.28
C PRO A 35 1.17 -2.10 -7.15
N PRO A 36 1.80 -1.35 -8.09
CA PRO A 36 2.95 -0.54 -7.73
C PRO A 36 2.39 0.51 -6.77
N ILE A 37 2.38 0.13 -5.49
CA ILE A 37 2.12 1.02 -4.38
C ILE A 37 2.98 2.25 -4.62
N ILE A 38 2.36 3.43 -4.68
CA ILE A 38 3.13 4.66 -4.78
C ILE A 38 3.64 4.97 -3.40
N TRP A 39 4.91 5.33 -3.33
CA TRP A 39 5.60 5.59 -2.08
C TRP A 39 5.89 7.09 -2.02
N ASN A 40 5.42 7.75 -0.96
CA ASN A 40 5.62 9.19 -0.74
C ASN A 40 6.69 9.41 0.35
N PRO A 41 8.00 9.50 -0.01
CA PRO A 41 9.08 9.64 0.97
C PRO A 41 9.19 11.07 1.48
N VAL A 42 9.27 11.21 2.80
CA VAL A 42 9.41 12.46 3.54
C VAL A 42 10.56 12.34 4.53
N GLN A 43 11.44 13.35 4.54
CA GLN A 43 12.50 13.44 5.55
C GLN A 43 11.90 13.75 6.93
N VAL A 44 12.21 12.92 7.92
CA VAL A 44 11.77 13.06 9.32
C VAL A 44 12.73 13.94 10.11
N ASP A 45 14.04 13.71 9.94
CA ASP A 45 15.12 14.48 10.57
C ASP A 45 16.41 14.34 9.73
N GLY A 46 17.48 15.07 10.07
CA GLY A 46 18.76 15.00 9.35
C GLY A 46 19.99 15.14 10.23
N ALA A 47 21.16 15.21 9.60
CA ALA A 47 22.49 15.28 10.23
C ALA A 47 22.95 13.98 10.93
N ASN A 48 22.95 12.88 10.18
CA ASN A 48 23.29 11.51 10.59
C ASN A 48 22.37 10.97 11.69
N THR A 49 21.08 11.05 11.41
CA THR A 49 19.98 10.51 12.21
C THR A 49 19.34 9.32 11.49
N GLY A 50 18.65 8.45 12.22
CA GLY A 50 17.77 7.43 11.64
C GLY A 50 18.25 5.99 11.77
N LEU A 51 19.44 5.75 12.34
CA LEU A 51 19.88 4.40 12.67
C LEU A 51 18.93 3.80 13.72
N ASP A 52 18.77 2.47 13.67
CA ASP A 52 17.88 1.71 14.56
C ASP A 52 16.48 2.34 14.67
N THR A 53 15.94 2.79 13.54
CA THR A 53 14.63 3.43 13.50
C THR A 53 13.52 2.41 13.68
N SER A 54 12.53 2.74 14.51
CA SER A 54 11.37 1.92 14.76
C SER A 54 10.11 2.75 14.64
N ILE A 55 9.07 2.20 14.00
CA ILE A 55 7.81 2.89 13.71
C ILE A 55 6.62 2.24 14.42
N ALA A 56 5.74 3.07 14.96
CA ALA A 56 4.43 2.67 15.45
C ALA A 56 3.42 3.80 15.17
N ARG A 57 2.12 3.53 15.35
CA ARG A 57 1.05 4.45 14.91
C ARG A 57 -0.05 4.55 15.95
N ASP A 58 -0.66 5.72 16.10
CA ASP A 58 -1.79 5.93 17.02
C ASP A 58 -3.15 5.60 16.37
N ALA A 59 -4.21 5.55 17.18
CA ALA A 59 -5.58 5.26 16.72
C ALA A 59 -6.19 6.33 15.79
N ALA A 60 -5.45 7.40 15.47
CA ALA A 60 -5.80 8.40 14.47
C ALA A 60 -4.82 8.37 13.27
N ASN A 61 -4.08 7.26 13.11
CA ASN A 61 -3.07 7.02 12.07
C ASN A 61 -1.93 8.05 12.03
N ASN A 62 -1.68 8.76 13.15
CA ASN A 62 -0.45 9.54 13.28
C ASN A 62 0.72 8.57 13.42
N VAL A 63 1.82 8.88 12.76
CA VAL A 63 3.06 8.11 12.77
C VAL A 63 3.94 8.57 13.92
N HIS A 64 4.53 7.61 14.63
CA HIS A 64 5.44 7.78 15.75
C HIS A 64 6.72 7.00 15.45
N ILE A 65 7.88 7.64 15.51
CA ILE A 65 9.17 7.04 15.15
C ILE A 65 10.17 7.30 16.28
N SER A 66 10.83 6.25 16.79
CA SER A 66 12.06 6.38 17.57
C SER A 66 13.27 6.09 16.68
N TYR A 67 14.40 6.75 16.93
CA TYR A 67 15.64 6.53 16.18
C TYR A 67 16.85 7.04 16.95
N TYR A 68 18.03 6.56 16.56
CA TYR A 68 19.32 7.00 17.07
C TYR A 68 19.87 8.20 16.26
N ASP A 69 20.42 9.20 16.97
CA ASP A 69 21.20 10.32 16.43
C ASP A 69 22.69 10.09 16.73
N VAL A 70 23.41 9.57 15.73
CA VAL A 70 24.83 9.23 15.81
C VAL A 70 25.71 10.47 16.01
N THR A 71 25.28 11.64 15.53
CA THR A 71 26.03 12.89 15.67
C THR A 71 26.08 13.34 17.13
N ASN A 72 25.01 13.10 17.89
CA ASN A 72 24.89 13.53 19.28
C ASN A 72 25.06 12.42 20.31
N GLY A 73 24.83 11.16 19.94
CA GLY A 73 24.68 10.05 20.90
C GLY A 73 23.31 10.03 21.58
N ASP A 74 22.28 10.63 20.96
CA ASP A 74 20.96 10.86 21.56
C ASP A 74 19.92 9.85 21.05
N LEU A 75 19.00 9.44 21.94
CA LEU A 75 17.73 8.83 21.55
C LEU A 75 16.76 9.93 21.13
N LYS A 76 16.21 9.82 19.92
CA LYS A 76 15.20 10.73 19.38
C LYS A 76 13.84 10.09 19.28
N TYR A 77 12.83 10.95 19.21
CA TYR A 77 11.46 10.61 18.85
C TYR A 77 10.86 11.69 17.96
N ALA A 78 10.16 11.29 16.90
CA ALA A 78 9.40 12.18 16.03
C ALA A 78 7.97 11.69 15.82
N ASN A 79 7.05 12.62 15.54
CA ASN A 79 5.68 12.28 15.14
C ASN A 79 5.08 13.35 14.21
N ASN A 80 4.11 12.97 13.39
CA ASN A 80 3.49 13.84 12.37
C ASN A 80 2.17 14.51 12.80
N LYS A 81 1.78 14.42 14.09
CA LYS A 81 0.45 14.81 14.61
C LYS A 81 0.04 16.28 14.41
N SER A 82 0.99 17.16 14.07
CA SER A 82 0.75 18.56 13.70
C SER A 82 0.60 18.80 12.20
N GLY A 83 0.57 17.76 11.37
CA GLY A 83 0.58 17.83 9.90
C GLY A 83 1.98 17.81 9.28
N ALA A 84 3.04 17.71 10.09
CA ALA A 84 4.44 17.55 9.68
C ALA A 84 5.20 16.88 10.83
N PHE A 85 6.32 16.20 10.52
CA PHE A 85 7.16 15.57 11.54
C PHE A 85 7.80 16.60 12.49
N VAL A 86 7.70 16.36 13.79
CA VAL A 86 8.34 17.14 14.85
C VAL A 86 9.18 16.22 15.72
N ALA A 87 10.50 16.39 15.65
CA ALA A 87 11.49 15.63 16.42
C ALA A 87 11.82 16.27 17.78
N VAL A 88 12.12 15.44 18.77
CA VAL A 88 12.65 15.81 20.10
C VAL A 88 13.67 14.78 20.58
N THR A 89 14.66 15.21 21.39
CA THR A 89 15.50 14.28 22.18
C THR A 89 14.67 13.72 23.34
N VAL A 90 14.67 12.39 23.50
CA VAL A 90 14.03 11.66 24.60
C VAL A 90 15.02 11.42 25.73
N ASP A 91 16.22 10.98 25.38
CA ASP A 91 17.35 10.77 26.29
C ASP A 91 18.66 11.11 25.56
N GLY A 92 19.69 11.50 26.31
CA GLY A 92 20.98 11.90 25.76
C GLY A 92 21.56 13.18 26.36
N GLY A 93 22.62 13.69 25.75
CA GLY A 93 23.38 14.83 26.25
C GLY A 93 23.89 15.79 25.17
N GLY A 94 23.59 15.54 23.90
CA GLY A 94 24.25 16.20 22.78
C GLY A 94 25.69 15.73 22.57
N ALA A 95 26.30 16.14 21.46
CA ALA A 95 27.66 15.73 21.07
C ALA A 95 28.70 15.76 22.22
N GLY A 96 29.20 14.57 22.58
CA GLY A 96 30.15 14.36 23.70
C GLY A 96 29.50 14.04 25.05
N GLY A 97 28.17 13.88 25.08
CA GLY A 97 27.41 13.26 26.16
C GLY A 97 27.51 11.73 26.17
N PRO A 98 26.62 11.02 26.89
CA PRO A 98 26.51 9.58 26.75
C PRO A 98 25.98 9.23 25.36
N ASN A 99 26.48 8.16 24.76
CA ASN A 99 25.83 7.44 23.68
C ASN A 99 24.68 6.59 24.27
N VAL A 100 23.44 6.92 23.88
CA VAL A 100 22.21 6.19 24.18
C VAL A 100 21.30 6.21 22.95
N GLY A 101 20.49 5.16 22.78
CA GLY A 101 19.43 5.10 21.77
C GLY A 101 19.64 4.11 20.64
N GLU A 102 20.79 3.43 20.60
CA GLU A 102 21.02 2.28 19.73
C GLU A 102 19.95 1.19 19.97
N PHE A 103 19.63 0.42 18.92
CA PHE A 103 18.60 -0.62 18.90
C PHE A 103 17.22 -0.13 19.40
N SER A 104 16.80 1.08 19.03
CA SER A 104 15.52 1.63 19.52
C SER A 104 14.32 0.84 19.01
N SER A 105 13.35 0.57 19.88
CA SER A 105 12.07 -0.05 19.51
C SER A 105 10.91 0.70 20.16
N ILE A 106 9.85 0.98 19.39
CA ILE A 106 8.71 1.79 19.83
C ILE A 106 7.39 1.00 19.79
N ALA A 107 6.56 1.20 20.81
CA ALA A 107 5.17 0.76 20.84
C ALA A 107 4.27 1.84 21.46
N LEU A 108 2.96 1.75 21.23
CA LEU A 108 1.97 2.63 21.84
C LEU A 108 0.98 1.84 22.70
N ASP A 109 0.52 2.45 23.80
CA ASP A 109 -0.60 1.91 24.57
C ASP A 109 -1.97 2.28 23.95
N ASN A 110 -3.04 1.71 24.51
CA ASN A 110 -4.44 1.98 24.12
C ASN A 110 -4.89 3.45 24.30
N LEU A 111 -4.07 4.32 24.89
CA LEU A 111 -4.33 5.75 25.05
C LEU A 111 -3.50 6.61 24.08
N GLY A 112 -2.63 5.99 23.27
CA GLY A 112 -1.69 6.67 22.37
C GLY A 112 -0.46 7.23 23.10
N ASN A 113 -0.16 6.75 24.30
CA ASN A 113 1.13 7.04 24.95
C ASN A 113 2.22 6.21 24.30
N VAL A 114 3.41 6.80 24.21
CA VAL A 114 4.60 6.21 23.59
C VAL A 114 5.42 5.46 24.64
N HIS A 115 5.91 4.30 24.25
CA HIS A 115 6.79 3.42 25.01
C HIS A 115 7.98 3.06 24.12
N ILE A 116 9.22 3.30 24.59
CA ILE A 116 10.44 3.02 23.84
C ILE A 116 11.37 2.18 24.71
N SER A 117 11.87 1.06 24.20
CA SER A 117 13.07 0.40 24.72
C SER A 117 14.28 0.76 23.86
N TYR A 118 15.46 0.81 24.47
CA TYR A 118 16.70 1.17 23.79
C TYR A 118 17.93 0.74 24.58
N TYR A 119 19.05 0.62 23.88
CA TYR A 119 20.35 0.32 24.47
C TYR A 119 21.11 1.61 24.86
N ASP A 120 21.71 1.58 26.04
CA ASP A 120 22.64 2.58 26.54
C ASP A 120 24.07 2.04 26.40
N ALA A 121 24.68 2.29 25.24
CA ALA A 121 26.03 1.86 24.92
C ALA A 121 27.11 2.48 25.82
N THR A 122 26.80 3.54 26.56
CA THR A 122 27.71 4.15 27.54
C THR A 122 27.79 3.34 28.83
N ASN A 123 26.66 2.79 29.27
CA ASN A 123 26.54 2.05 30.52
C ASN A 123 26.46 0.52 30.34
N GLY A 124 26.20 0.04 29.12
CA GLY A 124 25.93 -1.38 28.82
C GLY A 124 24.59 -1.83 29.40
N ALA A 125 23.51 -1.08 29.14
CA ALA A 125 22.25 -1.26 29.84
C ALA A 125 21.01 -1.16 28.93
N LEU A 126 19.97 -1.91 29.29
CA LEU A 126 18.64 -1.78 28.72
C LEU A 126 17.91 -0.64 29.43
N ASN A 127 17.54 0.39 28.69
CA ASN A 127 16.77 1.53 29.18
C ASN A 127 15.35 1.53 28.58
N TYR A 128 14.44 2.23 29.26
CA TYR A 128 13.07 2.41 28.80
C TYR A 128 12.60 3.84 29.02
N ALA A 129 11.87 4.39 28.05
CA ALA A 129 11.25 5.71 28.15
C ALA A 129 9.75 5.64 27.83
N THR A 130 8.95 6.46 28.50
CA THR A 130 7.54 6.64 28.14
C THR A 130 7.05 8.06 28.39
N ASN A 131 6.08 8.51 27.59
CA ASN A 131 5.42 9.79 27.78
C ASN A 131 4.08 9.72 28.55
N ALA A 132 3.69 8.55 29.08
CA ALA A 132 2.39 8.31 29.72
C ALA A 132 2.06 9.21 30.93
N SER A 133 3.04 9.93 31.49
CA SER A 133 2.83 10.99 32.50
C SER A 133 2.57 12.39 31.92
N GLY A 134 2.44 12.53 30.60
CA GLY A 134 2.27 13.80 29.86
C GLY A 134 3.57 14.42 29.33
N ALA A 135 4.72 13.81 29.61
CA ALA A 135 6.05 14.15 29.10
C ALA A 135 6.93 12.90 29.20
N PHE A 136 7.96 12.79 28.36
CA PHE A 136 8.91 11.67 28.40
C PHE A 136 9.62 11.58 29.76
N VAL A 137 9.64 10.37 30.32
CA VAL A 137 10.36 9.99 31.54
C VAL A 137 11.20 8.75 31.21
N VAL A 138 12.49 8.83 31.52
CA VAL A 138 13.48 7.76 31.34
C VAL A 138 13.59 6.93 32.62
N PHE A 139 13.63 5.61 32.45
CA PHE A 139 13.85 4.59 33.47
C PHE A 139 15.13 3.82 33.05
N PRO A 140 16.31 4.23 33.55
CA PRO A 140 17.57 3.63 33.14
C PRO A 140 17.83 2.31 33.87
N ALA A 141 18.61 1.43 33.23
CA ALA A 141 19.05 0.13 33.74
C ALA A 141 17.89 -0.76 34.26
N ILE A 142 16.98 -1.13 33.35
CA ILE A 142 16.07 -2.26 33.54
C ILE A 142 16.88 -3.54 33.78
N ASP A 143 17.92 -3.72 32.98
CA ASP A 143 18.96 -4.74 33.12
C ASP A 143 20.30 -4.17 32.66
N GLY A 144 21.40 -4.84 33.01
CA GLY A 144 22.77 -4.40 32.71
C GLY A 144 23.29 -3.23 33.59
N GLY A 145 24.34 -2.56 33.12
CA GLY A 145 24.87 -1.32 33.71
C GLY A 145 26.28 -1.39 34.34
N ILE A 146 26.85 -0.22 34.62
CA ILE A 146 28.20 -0.06 35.20
C ILE A 146 28.26 -0.65 36.62
N GLY A 147 28.74 -1.89 36.74
CA GLY A 147 29.00 -2.47 38.06
C GLY A 147 29.25 -3.98 38.14
N GLY A 148 29.54 -4.69 37.04
CA GLY A 148 29.76 -6.14 37.15
C GLY A 148 30.24 -6.89 35.90
N GLY A 149 30.24 -6.26 34.72
CA GLY A 149 30.29 -7.00 33.45
C GLY A 149 28.90 -7.55 33.11
N LEU A 150 27.90 -6.67 33.15
CA LEU A 150 26.50 -6.95 32.85
C LEU A 150 26.15 -6.00 31.71
N ASP A 151 26.40 -6.45 30.48
CA ASP A 151 26.14 -5.72 29.25
C ASP A 151 24.91 -6.36 28.60
N ALA A 152 23.80 -5.66 28.58
CA ALA A 152 22.52 -6.19 28.13
C ALA A 152 21.64 -5.08 27.55
N GLY A 153 20.79 -5.43 26.59
CA GLY A 153 19.81 -4.52 25.99
C GLY A 153 19.98 -4.28 24.48
N GLN A 154 20.98 -4.90 23.84
CA GLN A 154 21.11 -4.88 22.38
C GLN A 154 19.95 -5.64 21.72
N ASP A 155 19.68 -5.30 20.45
CA ASP A 155 18.59 -5.86 19.65
C ASP A 155 17.22 -5.84 20.35
N THR A 156 16.93 -4.81 21.15
CA THR A 156 15.72 -4.80 21.96
C THR A 156 14.46 -4.60 21.12
N SER A 157 13.42 -5.37 21.41
CA SER A 157 12.10 -5.24 20.78
C SER A 157 11.02 -5.08 21.85
N ILE A 158 10.09 -4.13 21.67
CA ILE A 158 9.05 -3.80 22.65
C ILE A 158 7.63 -4.09 22.13
N PHE A 159 6.78 -4.57 23.03
CA PHE A 159 5.33 -4.68 22.84
C PHE A 159 4.61 -4.14 24.09
N VAL A 160 3.41 -3.58 23.91
CA VAL A 160 2.56 -3.10 25.02
C VAL A 160 1.21 -3.80 24.93
N ASP A 161 0.82 -4.52 25.98
CA ASP A 161 -0.45 -5.25 26.00
C ASP A 161 -1.66 -4.31 26.19
N ALA A 162 -2.86 -4.88 26.04
CA ALA A 162 -4.10 -4.12 26.21
C ALA A 162 -4.34 -3.60 27.65
N ASN A 163 -3.57 -4.07 28.65
CA ASN A 163 -3.59 -3.62 30.04
C ASN A 163 -2.57 -2.49 30.30
N GLY A 164 -1.70 -2.17 29.34
CA GLY A 164 -0.57 -1.25 29.50
C GLY A 164 0.67 -1.89 30.14
N THR A 165 0.74 -3.23 30.18
CA THR A 165 1.95 -3.97 30.54
C THR A 165 2.96 -3.83 29.41
N VAL A 166 4.20 -3.48 29.74
CA VAL A 166 5.31 -3.43 28.79
C VAL A 166 6.00 -4.80 28.77
N HIS A 167 6.27 -5.29 27.56
CA HIS A 167 6.94 -6.55 27.25
C HIS A 167 8.17 -6.23 26.39
N ILE A 168 9.36 -6.70 26.76
CA ILE A 168 10.60 -6.40 26.03
C ILE A 168 11.41 -7.69 25.88
N SER A 169 11.76 -8.07 24.65
CA SER A 169 12.88 -9.01 24.41
C SER A 169 14.17 -8.23 24.16
N TYR A 170 15.31 -8.82 24.51
CA TYR A 170 16.64 -8.22 24.33
C TYR A 170 17.75 -9.27 24.44
N TYR A 171 18.90 -8.97 23.84
CA TYR A 171 20.13 -9.74 23.96
C TYR A 171 20.95 -9.31 25.19
N ASP A 172 21.41 -10.27 26.00
CA ASP A 172 22.36 -10.08 27.09
C ASP A 172 23.76 -10.47 26.65
N VAL A 173 24.47 -9.49 26.10
CA VAL A 173 25.84 -9.59 25.56
C VAL A 173 26.83 -10.18 26.56
N ALA A 174 26.64 -9.94 27.85
CA ALA A 174 27.55 -10.42 28.89
C ALA A 174 27.40 -11.92 29.19
N ASN A 175 26.21 -12.49 28.99
CA ASN A 175 25.95 -13.91 29.23
C ASN A 175 25.82 -14.72 27.93
N GLY A 176 25.50 -14.07 26.80
CA GLY A 176 25.14 -14.72 25.55
C GLY A 176 23.68 -15.19 25.50
N ASP A 177 22.82 -14.63 26.36
CA ASP A 177 21.45 -15.12 26.58
C ASP A 177 20.38 -14.27 25.85
N LEU A 178 19.29 -14.93 25.45
CA LEU A 178 18.04 -14.24 25.14
C LEU A 178 17.27 -14.00 26.43
N LYS A 179 16.90 -12.74 26.69
CA LYS A 179 16.14 -12.37 27.89
C LYS A 179 14.86 -11.63 27.57
N TYR A 180 13.97 -11.65 28.56
CA TYR A 180 12.65 -11.04 28.51
C TYR A 180 12.42 -10.23 29.78
N ALA A 181 12.00 -8.97 29.62
CA ALA A 181 11.58 -8.08 30.69
C ALA A 181 10.09 -7.77 30.57
N PHE A 182 9.38 -7.74 31.70
CA PHE A 182 7.98 -7.33 31.74
C PHE A 182 7.67 -6.43 32.93
N GLY A 183 6.74 -5.49 32.75
CA GLY A 183 6.33 -4.55 33.79
C GLY A 183 6.01 -3.17 33.25
N GLY A 184 6.72 -2.15 33.72
CA GLY A 184 6.53 -0.76 33.29
C GLY A 184 7.09 0.24 34.30
N PRO A 185 6.56 1.48 34.36
CA PRO A 185 7.04 2.56 35.24
C PRO A 185 7.11 2.25 36.75
N ALA A 186 6.39 1.21 37.23
CA ALA A 186 6.44 0.76 38.62
C ALA A 186 7.62 -0.19 38.93
N GLY A 187 8.34 -0.63 37.89
CA GLY A 187 9.41 -1.62 37.95
C GLY A 187 9.22 -2.71 36.88
N PHE A 188 10.33 -3.31 36.46
CA PHE A 188 10.38 -4.46 35.56
C PHE A 188 10.85 -5.70 36.31
N THR A 189 10.49 -6.87 35.81
CA THR A 189 11.04 -8.17 36.21
C THR A 189 11.65 -8.82 34.97
N THR A 190 12.88 -9.32 35.08
CA THR A 190 13.61 -9.97 33.99
C THR A 190 13.67 -11.48 34.19
N VAL A 191 13.69 -12.23 33.08
CA VAL A 191 13.88 -13.68 33.04
C VAL A 191 14.77 -14.05 31.85
N VAL A 192 15.46 -15.18 31.94
CA VAL A 192 16.15 -15.81 30.81
C VAL A 192 15.14 -16.66 30.03
N VAL A 193 15.14 -16.52 28.71
CA VAL A 193 14.25 -17.23 27.77
C VAL A 193 14.99 -18.42 27.15
N ASP A 194 16.22 -18.21 26.70
CA ASP A 194 17.14 -19.22 26.18
C ASP A 194 18.55 -18.89 26.67
N ASP A 195 19.22 -19.89 27.26
CA ASP A 195 20.62 -19.85 27.72
C ASP A 195 21.53 -20.74 26.86
N GLY A 196 21.02 -21.26 25.73
CA GLY A 196 21.71 -22.20 24.85
C GLY A 196 21.92 -23.61 25.43
N GLY A 197 21.81 -23.78 26.75
CA GLY A 197 22.06 -25.02 27.48
C GLY A 197 23.53 -25.47 27.53
N ILE A 198 24.46 -24.67 27.00
CA ILE A 198 25.92 -24.92 27.02
C ILE A 198 26.67 -23.66 27.47
N ALA A 199 27.90 -23.83 27.95
CA ALA A 199 28.75 -22.69 28.28
C ALA A 199 29.31 -22.05 27.01
N ASP A 200 29.33 -20.71 26.98
CA ASP A 200 29.75 -19.86 25.86
C ASP A 200 28.83 -19.98 24.61
N ASP A 201 27.52 -20.22 24.81
CA ASP A 201 26.52 -20.03 23.75
C ASP A 201 26.23 -18.52 23.53
N ASN A 202 25.77 -18.16 22.34
CA ASN A 202 25.33 -16.81 21.97
C ASN A 202 24.00 -16.95 21.22
N VAL A 203 22.92 -16.70 21.95
CA VAL A 203 21.54 -16.76 21.50
C VAL A 203 20.85 -15.44 21.81
N GLY A 204 19.97 -14.98 20.92
CA GLY A 204 19.07 -13.86 21.20
C GLY A 204 19.35 -12.58 20.42
N GLN A 205 20.37 -12.56 19.56
CA GLN A 205 20.58 -11.45 18.62
C GLN A 205 19.41 -11.31 17.65
N TYR A 206 19.20 -10.10 17.15
CA TYR A 206 18.10 -9.74 16.23
C TYR A 206 16.72 -10.22 16.73
N THR A 207 16.44 -10.02 18.03
CA THR A 207 15.20 -10.50 18.63
C THR A 207 14.00 -9.60 18.32
N SER A 208 12.86 -10.21 18.03
CA SER A 208 11.58 -9.51 17.84
C SER A 208 10.50 -10.17 18.69
N ILE A 209 9.57 -9.38 19.25
CA ILE A 209 8.53 -9.83 20.17
C ILE A 209 7.11 -9.49 19.68
N ALA A 210 6.20 -10.45 19.82
CA ALA A 210 4.76 -10.27 19.69
C ALA A 210 4.03 -10.92 20.87
N VAL A 211 2.88 -10.37 21.28
CA VAL A 211 2.10 -10.90 22.42
C VAL A 211 0.62 -10.98 22.07
N VAL A 212 0.03 -12.17 22.25
CA VAL A 212 -1.40 -12.43 22.01
C VAL A 212 -2.05 -12.91 23.31
N GLY A 213 -2.85 -12.03 23.92
CA GLY A 213 -3.34 -12.26 25.28
C GLY A 213 -2.18 -12.28 26.27
N ASP A 214 -2.05 -13.37 27.04
CA ASP A 214 -0.91 -13.58 27.94
C ASP A 214 0.25 -14.38 27.29
N VAL A 215 0.13 -14.78 26.01
CA VAL A 215 1.13 -15.61 25.32
C VAL A 215 2.14 -14.73 24.60
N VAL A 216 3.40 -14.88 24.97
CA VAL A 216 4.55 -14.20 24.37
C VAL A 216 5.13 -15.07 23.26
N HIS A 217 5.52 -14.44 22.16
CA HIS A 217 6.13 -15.03 20.97
C HIS A 217 7.40 -14.23 20.65
N ILE A 218 8.54 -14.91 20.52
CA ILE A 218 9.83 -14.26 20.26
C ILE A 218 10.56 -15.00 19.13
N SER A 219 10.96 -14.29 18.07
CA SER A 219 11.96 -14.77 17.11
C SER A 219 13.34 -14.21 17.45
N TYR A 220 14.39 -14.93 17.08
CA TYR A 220 15.79 -14.52 17.31
C TYR A 220 16.79 -15.38 16.55
N HIS A 221 17.99 -14.84 16.37
CA HIS A 221 19.16 -15.56 15.87
C HIS A 221 19.89 -16.31 17.00
N ASP A 222 20.22 -17.57 16.72
CA ASP A 222 21.21 -18.37 17.44
C ASP A 222 22.53 -18.31 16.66
N VAL A 223 23.50 -17.56 17.17
CA VAL A 223 24.80 -17.32 16.52
C VAL A 223 25.67 -18.57 16.57
N THR A 224 25.59 -19.36 17.64
CA THR A 224 26.41 -20.56 17.85
C THR A 224 26.06 -21.68 16.88
N ASN A 225 24.76 -21.88 16.65
CA ASN A 225 24.22 -22.92 15.79
C ASN A 225 23.86 -22.40 14.39
N GLY A 226 23.86 -21.08 14.19
CA GLY A 226 23.64 -20.44 12.88
C GLY A 226 22.19 -20.53 12.40
N ALA A 227 21.25 -20.38 13.33
CA ALA A 227 19.86 -20.79 13.15
C ALA A 227 18.86 -19.69 13.55
N LEU A 228 17.71 -19.67 12.88
CA LEU A 228 16.52 -18.96 13.35
C LEU A 228 15.83 -19.81 14.42
N LYS A 229 15.67 -19.25 15.62
CA LYS A 229 14.90 -19.86 16.71
C LYS A 229 13.60 -19.10 16.97
N TYR A 230 12.66 -19.81 17.59
CA TYR A 230 11.40 -19.30 18.09
C TYR A 230 11.19 -19.75 19.53
N ALA A 231 10.82 -18.81 20.39
CA ALA A 231 10.44 -19.06 21.77
C ALA A 231 9.00 -18.63 22.02
N THR A 232 8.27 -19.41 22.82
CA THR A 232 6.92 -19.03 23.24
C THR A 232 6.61 -19.48 24.67
N GLY A 233 5.82 -18.70 25.39
CA GLY A 233 5.44 -18.97 26.78
C GLY A 233 4.37 -18.02 27.29
N THR A 234 3.66 -18.40 28.35
CA THR A 234 2.74 -17.48 29.03
C THR A 234 3.56 -16.54 29.91
N SER A 235 3.38 -15.23 29.80
CA SER A 235 4.11 -14.26 30.63
C SER A 235 3.94 -14.56 32.13
N PRO A 236 5.02 -14.70 32.94
CA PRO A 236 6.42 -14.41 32.63
C PRO A 236 7.30 -15.63 32.29
N GLY A 237 6.69 -16.79 32.08
CA GLY A 237 7.35 -18.06 31.78
C GLY A 237 6.63 -19.26 32.42
N PRO A 238 7.10 -20.50 32.17
CA PRO A 238 8.29 -20.84 31.40
C PRO A 238 8.09 -20.67 29.89
N PHE A 239 9.20 -20.52 29.17
CA PHE A 239 9.25 -20.54 27.71
C PHE A 239 9.60 -21.94 27.18
N THR A 240 9.14 -22.24 25.97
CA THR A 240 9.57 -23.37 25.14
C THR A 240 10.22 -22.84 23.89
N VAL A 241 11.42 -23.36 23.57
CA VAL A 241 12.24 -22.97 22.42
C VAL A 241 12.24 -24.07 21.37
N GLU A 242 12.21 -23.69 20.09
CA GLU A 242 12.48 -24.57 18.96
C GLU A 242 13.28 -23.88 17.85
N VAL A 243 13.88 -24.68 16.97
CA VAL A 243 14.55 -24.22 15.76
C VAL A 243 13.53 -24.15 14.63
N VAL A 244 13.40 -22.98 14.01
CA VAL A 244 12.51 -22.73 12.87
C VAL A 244 13.23 -23.04 11.56
N ASP A 245 14.45 -22.52 11.41
CA ASP A 245 15.32 -22.77 10.27
C ASP A 245 16.78 -22.88 10.73
N ALA A 246 17.52 -23.77 10.09
CA ALA A 246 18.96 -23.98 10.25
C ALA A 246 19.61 -24.46 8.94
N ALA A 247 18.95 -24.26 7.80
CA ALA A 247 19.57 -24.42 6.49
C ALA A 247 20.69 -23.37 6.32
N GLY A 248 21.71 -23.67 5.52
CA GLY A 248 22.87 -22.77 5.29
C GLY A 248 23.83 -22.63 6.47
N GLY A 249 23.30 -22.54 7.70
CA GLY A 249 24.06 -22.37 8.93
C GLY A 249 24.36 -20.90 9.28
N PHE A 250 23.66 -19.94 8.69
CA PHE A 250 23.68 -18.51 9.05
C PHE A 250 22.30 -17.85 8.85
N THR A 251 21.23 -18.53 9.28
CA THR A 251 19.83 -18.04 9.16
C THR A 251 19.38 -17.25 10.38
N GLY A 252 18.45 -16.32 10.16
CA GLY A 252 17.69 -15.67 11.24
C GLY A 252 18.14 -14.26 11.61
N TRP A 253 18.96 -13.63 10.76
CA TRP A 253 19.40 -12.25 10.95
C TRP A 253 18.23 -11.29 10.76
N ASP A 254 18.26 -10.14 11.46
CA ASP A 254 17.22 -9.10 11.44
C ASP A 254 15.78 -9.63 11.59
N SER A 255 15.56 -10.66 12.43
CA SER A 255 14.27 -11.34 12.48
C SER A 255 13.14 -10.42 12.96
N SER A 256 11.96 -10.50 12.32
CA SER A 256 10.77 -9.74 12.70
C SER A 256 9.54 -10.63 12.79
N ILE A 257 8.81 -10.59 13.91
CA ILE A 257 7.68 -11.48 14.20
C ILE A 257 6.34 -10.74 14.33
N ALA A 258 5.29 -11.34 13.77
CA ALA A 258 3.90 -11.00 14.08
C ALA A 258 3.06 -12.26 14.25
N VAL A 259 1.86 -12.12 14.82
CA VAL A 259 0.91 -13.22 15.02
C VAL A 259 -0.48 -12.76 14.56
N ASP A 260 -1.11 -13.54 13.67
CA ASP A 260 -2.43 -13.20 13.12
C ASP A 260 -3.57 -13.49 14.12
N SER A 261 -4.79 -13.09 13.75
CA SER A 261 -6.01 -13.34 14.54
C SER A 261 -6.42 -14.82 14.64
N LEU A 262 -5.79 -15.71 13.85
CA LEU A 262 -5.99 -17.17 13.87
C LEU A 262 -4.96 -17.88 14.79
N GLY A 263 -3.92 -17.16 15.24
CA GLY A 263 -2.81 -17.69 16.01
C GLY A 263 -1.67 -18.25 15.15
N THR A 264 -1.65 -17.94 13.86
CA THR A 264 -0.51 -18.20 12.97
C THR A 264 0.63 -17.25 13.33
N VAL A 265 1.83 -17.78 13.50
CA VAL A 265 3.05 -16.98 13.67
C VAL A 265 3.66 -16.72 12.30
N HIS A 266 4.11 -15.49 12.07
CA HIS A 266 4.74 -15.00 10.86
C HIS A 266 6.11 -14.43 11.23
N ILE A 267 7.18 -14.87 10.56
CA ILE A 267 8.55 -14.41 10.80
C ILE A 267 9.20 -14.07 9.46
N SER A 268 9.62 -12.83 9.25
CA SER A 268 10.62 -12.51 8.21
C SER A 268 12.02 -12.55 8.82
N TYR A 269 13.01 -12.92 8.00
CA TYR A 269 14.41 -12.93 8.41
C TYR A 269 15.33 -12.91 7.19
N TYR A 270 16.54 -12.45 7.40
CA TYR A 270 17.63 -12.51 6.45
C TYR A 270 18.43 -13.82 6.61
N ASP A 271 18.84 -14.42 5.50
CA ASP A 271 19.77 -15.55 5.46
C ASP A 271 21.11 -15.11 4.88
N PHE A 272 22.10 -14.93 5.77
CA PHE A 272 23.45 -14.48 5.41
C PHE A 272 24.25 -15.55 4.62
N PHE A 273 23.78 -16.80 4.52
CA PHE A 273 24.46 -17.83 3.74
C PHE A 273 24.12 -17.75 2.24
N ASP A 274 22.83 -17.56 1.92
CA ASP A 274 22.35 -17.44 0.52
C ASP A 274 22.24 -15.97 0.06
N PHE A 275 22.21 -15.00 1.00
CA PHE A 275 21.95 -13.57 0.82
C PHE A 275 20.49 -13.24 0.44
N ASP A 276 19.55 -14.05 0.94
CA ASP A 276 18.11 -14.04 0.62
C ASP A 276 17.24 -13.39 1.72
N LEU A 277 16.11 -12.80 1.33
CA LEU A 277 14.98 -12.58 2.23
C LEU A 277 14.16 -13.88 2.36
N LYS A 278 14.04 -14.40 3.58
CA LYS A 278 13.26 -15.61 3.89
C LYS A 278 12.10 -15.31 4.83
N TYR A 279 11.11 -16.19 4.78
CA TYR A 279 9.88 -16.09 5.56
C TYR A 279 9.45 -17.46 6.07
N ALA A 280 9.18 -17.52 7.37
CA ALA A 280 8.63 -18.67 8.04
C ALA A 280 7.21 -18.37 8.54
N SER A 281 6.29 -19.32 8.38
CA SER A 281 4.95 -19.20 8.99
C SER A 281 4.37 -20.53 9.43
N GLY A 282 3.53 -20.49 10.46
CA GLY A 282 2.88 -21.69 10.98
C GLY A 282 2.50 -21.58 12.45
N THR A 283 2.62 -22.70 13.16
CA THR A 283 2.39 -22.78 14.61
C THR A 283 3.52 -23.58 15.25
N ALA A 284 3.64 -23.53 16.58
CA ALA A 284 4.72 -24.19 17.30
C ALA A 284 4.83 -25.70 16.94
N GLY A 285 6.02 -26.15 16.54
CA GLY A 285 6.30 -27.49 16.02
C GLY A 285 5.96 -27.73 14.55
N ALA A 286 5.51 -26.71 13.81
CA ALA A 286 4.98 -26.85 12.44
C ALA A 286 5.14 -25.56 11.59
N PHE A 287 6.34 -25.00 11.53
CA PHE A 287 6.67 -23.91 10.60
C PHE A 287 6.93 -24.43 9.17
N ALA A 288 6.51 -23.63 8.19
CA ALA A 288 6.87 -23.76 6.79
C ALA A 288 7.73 -22.54 6.37
N VAL A 289 8.85 -22.80 5.70
CA VAL A 289 9.84 -21.81 5.28
C VAL A 289 9.82 -21.66 3.75
N VAL A 290 9.92 -20.42 3.27
CA VAL A 290 10.10 -20.06 1.85
C VAL A 290 11.10 -18.90 1.70
N THR A 291 11.85 -18.87 0.60
CA THR A 291 12.53 -17.66 0.11
C THR A 291 11.47 -16.75 -0.52
N LEU A 292 11.49 -15.45 -0.18
CA LEU A 292 10.61 -14.43 -0.76
C LEU A 292 11.29 -13.62 -1.86
N ASP A 293 12.56 -13.27 -1.65
CA ASP A 293 13.40 -12.56 -2.63
C ASP A 293 14.78 -13.22 -2.61
N ASP A 294 15.23 -13.68 -3.78
CA ASP A 294 16.55 -14.30 -4.02
C ASP A 294 17.50 -13.37 -4.78
N GLY A 295 17.12 -12.09 -4.94
CA GLY A 295 17.85 -11.11 -5.76
C GLY A 295 17.84 -11.44 -7.26
N GLY A 296 17.24 -12.56 -7.69
CA GLY A 296 17.19 -13.00 -9.07
C GLY A 296 18.54 -13.44 -9.64
N ILE A 297 18.94 -12.82 -10.75
CA ILE A 297 20.16 -13.23 -11.48
C ILE A 297 21.35 -12.45 -10.94
N ASN A 298 22.26 -13.18 -10.28
CA ASN A 298 23.65 -12.84 -9.85
C ASN A 298 23.91 -13.02 -8.35
N ASN A 299 22.92 -13.48 -7.55
CA ASN A 299 23.03 -13.65 -6.09
C ASN A 299 23.15 -12.27 -5.39
N ASP A 300 22.22 -11.37 -5.73
CA ASP A 300 22.16 -10.03 -5.17
C ASP A 300 21.78 -10.07 -3.68
N ASP A 301 22.43 -9.22 -2.86
CA ASP A 301 22.29 -9.24 -1.41
C ASP A 301 21.03 -8.49 -0.98
N VAL A 302 20.00 -9.24 -0.55
CA VAL A 302 18.65 -8.74 -0.24
C VAL A 302 18.12 -9.31 1.06
N GLY A 303 17.36 -8.50 1.80
CA GLY A 303 16.59 -8.95 2.97
C GLY A 303 17.09 -8.42 4.32
N GLN A 304 18.23 -7.73 4.35
CA GLN A 304 18.77 -7.09 5.55
C GLN A 304 17.77 -6.10 6.16
N TYR A 305 17.84 -5.92 7.48
CA TYR A 305 16.96 -5.03 8.26
C TYR A 305 15.47 -5.24 7.98
N THR A 306 15.05 -6.51 7.88
CA THR A 306 13.66 -6.82 7.57
C THR A 306 12.73 -6.51 8.74
N SER A 307 11.55 -5.96 8.44
CA SER A 307 10.51 -5.70 9.41
C SER A 307 9.17 -6.16 8.85
N LEU A 308 8.33 -6.76 9.69
CA LEU A 308 7.07 -7.39 9.31
C LEU A 308 5.89 -6.81 10.10
N ALA A 309 4.82 -6.47 9.40
CA ALA A 309 3.52 -6.14 9.97
C ALA A 309 2.39 -6.93 9.27
N LEU A 310 1.23 -6.97 9.92
CA LEU A 310 0.00 -7.54 9.37
C LEU A 310 -1.04 -6.44 9.18
N ASP A 311 -1.84 -6.54 8.12
CA ASP A 311 -2.97 -5.64 7.87
C ASP A 311 -4.27 -6.11 8.56
N SER A 312 -5.38 -5.39 8.33
CA SER A 312 -6.69 -5.74 8.88
C SER A 312 -7.25 -7.07 8.36
N GLY A 313 -6.80 -7.53 7.19
CA GLY A 313 -7.12 -8.83 6.59
C GLY A 313 -6.27 -10.00 7.10
N GLY A 314 -5.14 -9.72 7.75
CA GLY A 314 -4.12 -10.70 8.12
C GLY A 314 -3.14 -11.02 6.99
N PHE A 315 -3.08 -10.19 5.95
CA PHE A 315 -2.03 -10.23 4.94
C PHE A 315 -0.72 -9.70 5.53
N VAL A 316 0.39 -10.15 4.95
CA VAL A 316 1.75 -9.89 5.42
C VAL A 316 2.34 -8.74 4.62
N HIS A 317 2.95 -7.80 5.33
CA HIS A 317 3.65 -6.64 4.78
C HIS A 317 5.07 -6.63 5.34
N ILE A 318 6.08 -6.65 4.47
CA ILE A 318 7.48 -6.72 4.87
C ILE A 318 8.25 -5.60 4.20
N SER A 319 8.98 -4.77 4.97
CA SER A 319 10.05 -3.91 4.45
C SER A 319 11.40 -4.60 4.60
N TYR A 320 12.34 -4.31 3.70
CA TYR A 320 13.70 -4.85 3.75
C TYR A 320 14.66 -4.04 2.87
N TYR A 321 15.95 -4.13 3.15
CA TYR A 321 17.00 -3.49 2.40
C TYR A 321 17.58 -4.42 1.31
N ASP A 322 17.86 -3.86 0.14
CA ASP A 322 18.59 -4.47 -0.98
C ASP A 322 19.96 -3.82 -1.05
N PHE A 323 20.97 -4.49 -0.49
CA PHE A 323 22.34 -4.00 -0.41
C PHE A 323 22.98 -3.94 -1.80
N SER A 324 22.66 -4.90 -2.68
CA SER A 324 23.18 -4.94 -4.06
C SER A 324 22.77 -3.72 -4.87
N ASN A 325 21.53 -3.24 -4.70
CA ASN A 325 20.96 -2.13 -5.45
C ASN A 325 20.90 -0.80 -4.68
N ALA A 326 21.36 -0.77 -3.42
CA ALA A 326 21.25 0.39 -2.52
C ALA A 326 19.80 0.91 -2.48
N ALA A 327 18.84 0.05 -2.11
CA ALA A 327 17.42 0.36 -2.22
C ALA A 327 16.57 -0.20 -1.08
N LEU A 328 15.53 0.53 -0.71
CA LEU A 328 14.46 0.04 0.16
C LEU A 328 13.46 -0.73 -0.71
N LYS A 329 13.15 -1.97 -0.32
CA LYS A 329 12.17 -2.84 -0.97
C LYS A 329 11.06 -3.26 -0.01
N TYR A 330 10.01 -3.78 -0.61
CA TYR A 330 8.80 -4.19 0.05
C TYR A 330 8.24 -5.47 -0.55
N ALA A 331 7.78 -6.37 0.31
CA ALA A 331 7.13 -7.63 -0.06
C ALA A 331 5.76 -7.73 0.60
N ASN A 332 4.77 -8.27 -0.11
CA ASN A 332 3.44 -8.51 0.46
C ASN A 332 2.74 -9.71 -0.17
N ASN A 333 1.66 -10.20 0.43
CA ASN A 333 0.87 -11.32 -0.11
C ASN A 333 -0.64 -11.02 -0.31
N THR A 334 -1.02 -9.74 -0.47
CA THR A 334 -2.43 -9.30 -0.58
C THR A 334 -3.20 -9.93 -1.75
N THR A 335 -2.51 -10.29 -2.84
CA THR A 335 -3.10 -10.97 -4.01
C THR A 335 -3.29 -12.48 -3.84
N GLY A 336 -2.85 -13.05 -2.71
CA GLY A 336 -2.86 -14.49 -2.43
C GLY A 336 -1.54 -15.21 -2.77
N SER A 337 -0.53 -14.49 -3.25
CA SER A 337 0.86 -14.95 -3.40
C SER A 337 1.81 -13.82 -3.01
N PHE A 338 3.02 -14.15 -2.54
CA PHE A 338 4.02 -13.12 -2.26
C PHE A 338 4.52 -12.46 -3.55
N GLU A 339 4.66 -11.14 -3.48
CA GLU A 339 5.16 -10.27 -4.54
C GLU A 339 6.11 -9.23 -3.95
N THR A 340 7.10 -8.78 -4.73
CA THR A 340 8.15 -7.84 -4.30
C THR A 340 8.22 -6.62 -5.22
N SER A 341 8.56 -5.45 -4.65
CA SER A 341 8.66 -4.17 -5.34
C SER A 341 9.71 -3.25 -4.69
N PHE A 342 10.22 -2.28 -5.45
CA PHE A 342 10.99 -1.17 -4.88
C PHE A 342 10.07 -0.18 -4.16
N VAL A 343 10.61 0.46 -3.11
CA VAL A 343 9.98 1.52 -2.31
C VAL A 343 10.66 2.84 -2.59
N VAL A 344 12.00 2.86 -2.43
CA VAL A 344 12.88 3.97 -2.77
C VAL A 344 14.15 3.37 -3.35
N GLU A 345 14.46 3.72 -4.60
CA GLU A 345 15.72 3.35 -5.26
C GLU A 345 16.79 4.40 -4.94
N GLY A 346 17.95 3.98 -4.45
CA GLY A 346 19.15 4.81 -4.34
C GLY A 346 20.04 4.71 -5.57
N ASP A 347 21.18 5.40 -5.51
CA ASP A 347 22.26 5.28 -6.51
C ASP A 347 23.61 4.90 -5.87
N GLY A 348 23.66 4.70 -4.55
CA GLY A 348 24.86 4.41 -3.76
C GLY A 348 25.90 5.55 -3.73
N VAL A 349 25.55 6.76 -4.20
CA VAL A 349 26.48 7.90 -4.38
C VAL A 349 25.91 9.21 -3.83
N THR A 350 24.60 9.39 -3.93
CA THR A 350 23.80 10.52 -3.45
C THR A 350 22.65 10.09 -2.53
N SER A 351 22.17 8.84 -2.66
CA SER A 351 21.18 8.23 -1.78
C SER A 351 21.46 6.73 -1.62
N ASP A 352 21.33 6.23 -0.39
CA ASP A 352 21.42 4.81 -0.02
C ASP A 352 20.32 4.48 1.01
N PRO A 353 19.05 4.40 0.56
CA PRO A 353 17.88 4.24 1.42
C PRO A 353 17.63 2.78 1.80
N GLY A 354 17.24 2.55 3.05
CA GLY A 354 16.56 1.33 3.48
C GLY A 354 17.19 0.63 4.68
N LEU A 355 18.37 1.06 5.11
CA LEU A 355 18.99 0.54 6.33
C LEU A 355 18.08 0.76 7.54
N TYR A 356 18.06 -0.21 8.47
CA TYR A 356 17.23 -0.19 9.67
C TYR A 356 15.73 -0.01 9.39
N SER A 357 15.21 -0.63 8.32
CA SER A 357 13.79 -0.48 7.96
C SER A 357 12.86 -0.98 9.07
N SER A 358 11.78 -0.25 9.33
CA SER A 358 10.73 -0.67 10.25
C SER A 358 9.36 -0.33 9.68
N ILE A 359 8.38 -1.24 9.79
CA ILE A 359 7.08 -1.17 9.10
C ILE A 359 5.88 -1.17 10.07
N ALA A 360 4.83 -0.42 9.75
CA ALA A 360 3.53 -0.45 10.43
C ALA A 360 2.37 -0.14 9.46
N VAL A 361 1.14 -0.58 9.77
CA VAL A 361 -0.01 -0.55 8.85
C VAL A 361 -1.24 0.19 9.42
N ASP A 362 -1.96 0.93 8.56
CA ASP A 362 -3.41 1.27 8.56
C ASP A 362 -4.34 0.44 9.45
N SER A 363 -5.23 1.11 10.19
CA SER A 363 -6.66 0.78 10.20
C SER A 363 -7.35 0.81 8.82
N GLY A 364 -6.72 1.41 7.80
CA GLY A 364 -7.16 1.48 6.39
C GLY A 364 -6.17 0.79 5.45
N ASP A 365 -5.33 -0.10 6.01
CA ASP A 365 -4.35 -0.93 5.31
C ASP A 365 -3.26 -0.21 4.47
N HIS A 366 -3.02 1.10 4.69
CA HIS A 366 -1.82 1.77 4.15
C HIS A 366 -0.59 1.41 4.97
N VAL A 367 0.50 1.08 4.28
CA VAL A 367 1.81 0.77 4.83
C VAL A 367 2.59 2.06 5.13
N HIS A 368 3.29 2.08 6.26
CA HIS A 368 4.27 3.11 6.63
C HIS A 368 5.60 2.43 6.94
N ILE A 369 6.69 2.94 6.36
CA ILE A 369 8.04 2.45 6.61
C ILE A 369 8.89 3.62 7.10
N SER A 370 9.60 3.46 8.22
CA SER A 370 10.72 4.34 8.58
C SER A 370 12.03 3.69 8.15
N TYR A 371 12.98 4.48 7.67
CA TYR A 371 14.29 3.99 7.22
C TYR A 371 15.39 5.05 7.36
N HIS A 372 16.63 4.58 7.43
CA HIS A 372 17.82 5.42 7.28
C HIS A 372 18.24 5.52 5.81
N ASP A 373 18.64 6.72 5.36
CA ASP A 373 19.47 6.88 4.16
C ASP A 373 20.93 7.09 4.60
N ALA A 374 21.79 6.12 4.30
CA ALA A 374 23.17 6.09 4.77
C ALA A 374 24.09 7.11 4.10
N VAL A 375 23.75 7.55 2.88
CA VAL A 375 24.54 8.54 2.12
C VAL A 375 24.05 9.96 2.42
N ALA A 376 22.73 10.16 2.50
CA ALA A 376 22.16 11.45 2.89
C ALA A 376 22.33 11.75 4.39
N GLY A 377 22.46 10.71 5.22
CA GLY A 377 22.55 10.84 6.67
C GLY A 377 21.24 11.33 7.28
N THR A 378 20.10 10.77 6.85
CA THR A 378 18.76 11.22 7.27
C THR A 378 17.91 10.10 7.83
N ALA A 379 17.04 10.46 8.77
CA ALA A 379 15.89 9.66 9.16
C ALA A 379 14.74 9.99 8.21
N ASN A 380 14.15 8.99 7.59
CA ASN A 380 13.08 9.15 6.61
C ASN A 380 11.86 8.30 6.97
N HIS A 381 10.70 8.74 6.50
CA HIS A 381 9.44 8.02 6.54
C HIS A 381 8.87 7.98 5.13
N VAL A 382 8.24 6.88 4.77
CA VAL A 382 7.51 6.73 3.51
C VAL A 382 6.20 6.01 3.78
N ASN A 383 5.12 6.42 3.13
CA ASN A 383 3.84 5.72 3.19
C ASN A 383 3.36 5.30 1.80
N SER A 384 2.63 4.20 1.78
CA SER A 384 1.87 3.77 0.60
C SER A 384 0.74 4.76 0.34
N VAL A 385 0.65 5.24 -0.88
CA VAL A 385 -0.46 6.00 -1.44
C VAL A 385 -0.95 5.19 -2.63
N LYS A 386 -2.27 4.99 -2.76
CA LYS A 386 -2.86 4.59 -4.04
C LYS A 386 -3.18 5.87 -4.80
N ASN A 387 -2.84 5.97 -6.09
CA ASN A 387 -3.27 7.08 -6.93
C ASN A 387 -4.80 7.13 -6.93
N ARG A 388 -5.37 8.10 -6.20
CA ARG A 388 -6.81 8.26 -6.09
C ARG A 388 -7.28 9.15 -7.22
N LYS A 389 -8.25 8.63 -7.99
CA LYS A 389 -8.98 9.42 -8.97
C LYS A 389 -9.46 10.73 -8.34
N SER A 390 -9.00 11.86 -8.86
CA SER A 390 -9.38 13.19 -8.37
C SER A 390 -8.91 13.58 -6.96
N ASP A 391 -7.86 13.00 -6.38
CA ASP A 391 -7.19 13.59 -5.19
C ASP A 391 -6.25 14.71 -5.68
N PHE A 392 -6.53 15.97 -5.34
CA PHE A 392 -5.75 17.12 -5.82
C PHE A 392 -4.70 17.57 -4.82
N ASN A 393 -4.51 16.86 -3.70
CA ASN A 393 -3.60 17.27 -2.63
C ASN A 393 -2.82 16.11 -1.98
N ALA A 394 -2.75 14.96 -2.66
CA ALA A 394 -2.07 13.73 -2.27
C ALA A 394 -2.36 13.24 -0.83
N ASN A 395 -3.56 13.49 -0.30
CA ASN A 395 -3.92 13.07 1.08
C ASN A 395 -4.49 11.65 1.17
N GLY A 396 -4.65 10.96 0.04
CA GLY A 396 -5.22 9.63 -0.08
C GLY A 396 -6.73 9.61 -0.25
N LYS A 397 -7.38 10.77 -0.49
CA LYS A 397 -8.83 10.93 -0.64
C LYS A 397 -9.16 11.73 -1.88
N SER A 398 -10.14 11.24 -2.63
CA SER A 398 -10.70 11.92 -3.79
C SER A 398 -11.44 13.20 -3.40
N ASP A 399 -11.00 14.31 -3.98
CA ASP A 399 -11.63 15.61 -3.86
C ASP A 399 -12.75 15.79 -4.89
N ILE A 400 -13.60 16.81 -4.73
CA ILE A 400 -14.67 17.12 -5.68
C ILE A 400 -14.37 18.44 -6.40
N PHE A 401 -14.31 18.42 -7.73
CA PHE A 401 -14.19 19.65 -8.51
C PHE A 401 -15.41 19.92 -9.40
N TRP A 402 -15.71 21.21 -9.47
CA TRP A 402 -16.92 21.78 -10.00
C TRP A 402 -16.59 22.71 -11.16
N GLN A 403 -17.36 22.65 -12.23
CA GLN A 403 -17.36 23.66 -13.29
C GLN A 403 -18.69 24.40 -13.31
N TYR A 404 -18.63 25.74 -13.37
CA TYR A 404 -19.80 26.60 -13.59
C TYR A 404 -20.04 26.78 -15.09
N LEU A 405 -21.21 26.37 -15.59
CA LEU A 405 -21.55 26.42 -17.02
C LEU A 405 -21.69 27.84 -17.58
N GLY A 406 -21.82 28.87 -16.74
CA GLY A 406 -22.06 30.25 -17.19
C GLY A 406 -20.79 31.00 -17.64
N ASP A 407 -19.63 30.68 -17.09
CA ASP A 407 -18.34 31.33 -17.39
C ASP A 407 -17.13 30.38 -17.32
N ALA A 408 -17.36 29.07 -17.23
CA ALA A 408 -16.33 28.04 -17.06
C ALA A 408 -15.41 28.27 -15.85
N SER A 409 -15.91 28.88 -14.77
CA SER A 409 -15.22 28.88 -13.47
C SER A 409 -15.05 27.46 -12.92
N VAL A 410 -13.89 27.18 -12.34
CA VAL A 410 -13.58 25.91 -11.66
C VAL A 410 -13.39 26.16 -10.17
N VAL A 411 -14.11 25.40 -9.36
CA VAL A 411 -14.01 25.38 -7.89
C VAL A 411 -13.64 23.98 -7.46
N LEU A 412 -12.68 23.86 -6.56
CA LEU A 412 -12.25 22.60 -5.97
C LEU A 412 -12.66 22.56 -4.49
N TRP A 413 -13.15 21.41 -4.04
CA TRP A 413 -13.42 21.09 -2.66
C TRP A 413 -12.46 19.98 -2.24
N LEU A 414 -11.46 20.33 -1.44
CA LEU A 414 -10.60 19.34 -0.79
C LEU A 414 -11.43 18.62 0.27
N MET A 415 -11.55 17.29 0.14
CA MET A 415 -12.50 16.49 0.91
C MET A 415 -11.83 15.81 2.11
N ASN A 416 -12.65 15.51 3.11
CA ASN A 416 -12.28 14.66 4.23
C ASN A 416 -13.53 13.86 4.66
N GLY A 417 -13.77 12.76 3.95
CA GLY A 417 -15.01 12.00 4.00
C GLY A 417 -16.22 12.88 3.70
N SER A 418 -17.21 12.87 4.58
CA SER A 418 -18.44 13.67 4.44
C SER A 418 -18.28 15.16 4.76
N SER A 419 -17.05 15.65 4.94
CA SER A 419 -16.75 17.07 5.21
C SER A 419 -15.88 17.69 4.11
N ILE A 420 -16.11 18.98 3.83
CA ILE A 420 -15.23 19.79 2.97
C ILE A 420 -14.15 20.38 3.89
N ALA A 421 -12.90 19.96 3.71
CA ALA A 421 -11.76 20.44 4.49
C ALA A 421 -11.30 21.83 4.03
N THR A 422 -11.36 22.11 2.73
CA THR A 422 -11.08 23.43 2.13
C THR A 422 -11.85 23.57 0.82
N ASP A 423 -12.44 24.73 0.54
CA ASP A 423 -12.98 25.09 -0.77
C ASP A 423 -12.23 26.28 -1.39
N GLY A 424 -12.06 26.26 -2.71
CA GLY A 424 -11.33 27.32 -3.42
C GLY A 424 -11.75 27.48 -4.88
N LEU A 425 -11.86 28.73 -5.33
CA LEU A 425 -11.93 29.07 -6.76
C LEU A 425 -10.53 28.90 -7.36
N VAL A 426 -10.38 27.91 -8.24
CA VAL A 426 -9.12 27.63 -8.96
C VAL A 426 -8.90 28.68 -10.05
N ALA A 427 -9.89 28.90 -10.91
CA ALA A 427 -9.84 29.88 -12.00
C ALA A 427 -11.23 30.21 -12.57
N THR A 428 -11.33 31.32 -13.31
CA THR A 428 -12.45 31.62 -14.23
C THR A 428 -11.91 31.68 -15.66
N VAL A 429 -12.25 30.68 -16.49
CA VAL A 429 -11.73 30.57 -17.87
C VAL A 429 -12.39 31.60 -18.82
N GLY A 430 -13.67 31.91 -18.62
CA GLY A 430 -14.44 32.92 -19.36
C GLY A 430 -14.82 32.53 -20.80
N ASP A 431 -14.03 31.68 -21.45
CA ASP A 431 -14.32 31.13 -22.78
C ASP A 431 -14.94 29.72 -22.66
N LEU A 432 -16.26 29.66 -22.89
CA LEU A 432 -17.07 28.44 -22.84
C LEU A 432 -16.73 27.41 -23.95
N SER A 433 -15.80 27.74 -24.84
CA SER A 433 -15.27 26.82 -25.85
C SER A 433 -14.29 25.80 -25.26
N TRP A 434 -13.83 26.02 -24.03
CA TRP A 434 -13.02 25.08 -23.24
C TRP A 434 -13.89 24.12 -22.44
N ALA A 435 -13.67 22.82 -22.66
CA ALA A 435 -14.23 21.75 -21.85
C ALA A 435 -13.11 21.04 -21.08
N ILE A 436 -13.41 20.63 -19.84
CA ILE A 436 -12.58 19.66 -19.13
C ILE A 436 -12.80 18.30 -19.80
N ALA A 437 -11.71 17.66 -20.21
CA ALA A 437 -11.69 16.39 -20.93
C ALA A 437 -11.40 15.19 -20.01
N GLY A 438 -10.76 15.44 -18.86
CA GLY A 438 -10.46 14.45 -17.83
C GLY A 438 -9.68 15.07 -16.68
N ASN A 439 -9.45 14.28 -15.65
CA ASN A 439 -8.59 14.58 -14.51
C ASN A 439 -7.95 13.27 -14.04
N ALA A 440 -6.70 13.37 -13.61
CA ALA A 440 -5.85 12.34 -13.00
C ALA A 440 -4.44 12.96 -12.86
N ASP A 441 -3.54 12.38 -12.09
CA ASP A 441 -2.13 12.77 -12.07
C ASP A 441 -1.49 12.46 -13.44
N PHE A 442 -0.91 13.45 -14.14
CA PHE A 442 -0.16 13.25 -15.38
C PHE A 442 1.37 13.31 -15.19
N ASP A 443 1.90 13.95 -14.16
CA ASP A 443 3.34 14.21 -14.02
C ASP A 443 4.06 13.37 -12.93
N GLY A 444 3.29 12.70 -12.07
CA GLY A 444 3.73 11.71 -11.09
C GLY A 444 3.96 12.32 -9.70
N ASP A 445 3.39 13.48 -9.38
CA ASP A 445 3.51 14.12 -8.07
C ASP A 445 2.41 13.71 -7.05
N ASN A 446 1.43 12.90 -7.49
CA ASN A 446 0.22 12.44 -6.78
C ASN A 446 -0.91 13.47 -6.63
N ASP A 447 -0.76 14.69 -7.14
CA ASP A 447 -1.88 15.62 -7.27
C ASP A 447 -2.60 15.40 -8.61
N ALA A 448 -3.94 15.34 -8.60
CA ALA A 448 -4.73 15.17 -9.80
C ALA A 448 -4.74 16.45 -10.65
N ASP A 449 -4.30 16.34 -11.90
CA ASP A 449 -4.30 17.44 -12.85
C ASP A 449 -5.63 17.60 -13.59
N ILE A 450 -5.78 18.74 -14.28
CA ILE A 450 -6.96 18.99 -15.14
C ILE A 450 -6.54 19.05 -16.61
N LEU A 451 -7.04 18.08 -17.40
CA LEU A 451 -6.89 18.07 -18.84
C LEU A 451 -8.02 18.85 -19.51
N TRP A 452 -7.67 19.85 -20.29
CA TRP A 452 -8.60 20.74 -21.00
C TRP A 452 -8.52 20.57 -22.51
N ARG A 453 -9.67 20.64 -23.19
CA ARG A 453 -9.73 20.72 -24.67
C ARG A 453 -10.59 21.89 -25.13
N HIS A 454 -10.05 22.68 -26.06
CA HIS A 454 -10.78 23.74 -26.75
C HIS A 454 -11.45 23.22 -28.02
N GLY A 455 -12.78 23.22 -28.06
CA GLY A 455 -13.55 22.64 -29.17
C GLY A 455 -13.22 23.22 -30.55
N PRO A 456 -13.21 24.55 -30.75
CA PRO A 456 -12.99 25.17 -32.07
C PRO A 456 -11.58 25.07 -32.65
N THR A 457 -10.52 24.95 -31.84
CA THR A 457 -9.12 24.87 -32.33
C THR A 457 -8.50 23.50 -32.15
N GLY A 458 -9.08 22.65 -31.29
CA GLY A 458 -8.49 21.38 -30.89
C GLY A 458 -7.24 21.51 -30.01
N GLN A 459 -6.98 22.69 -29.43
CA GLN A 459 -5.90 22.86 -28.44
C GLN A 459 -6.20 22.02 -27.19
N ILE A 460 -5.17 21.39 -26.66
CA ILE A 460 -5.19 20.57 -25.45
C ILE A 460 -4.23 21.21 -24.45
N TYR A 461 -4.71 21.53 -23.26
CA TYR A 461 -3.90 22.06 -22.16
C TYR A 461 -3.94 21.09 -20.98
N LEU A 462 -2.81 20.94 -20.32
CA LEU A 462 -2.72 20.33 -19.00
C LEU A 462 -2.55 21.47 -17.98
N TRP A 463 -3.36 21.46 -16.94
CA TRP A 463 -3.12 22.26 -15.75
C TRP A 463 -2.55 21.33 -14.69
N ALA A 464 -1.24 21.46 -14.43
CA ALA A 464 -0.60 20.81 -13.30
C ALA A 464 -1.13 21.47 -12.02
N MET A 465 -1.64 20.69 -11.08
CA MET A 465 -2.32 21.20 -9.89
C MET A 465 -1.42 21.14 -8.64
N ASN A 466 -1.83 21.86 -7.59
CA ASN A 466 -1.35 21.62 -6.23
C ASN A 466 -2.40 22.14 -5.24
N GLY A 467 -3.22 21.22 -4.71
CA GLY A 467 -4.48 21.56 -4.05
C GLY A 467 -5.34 22.47 -4.93
N THR A 468 -5.79 23.60 -4.36
CA THR A 468 -6.60 24.58 -5.08
C THR A 468 -5.81 25.50 -6.02
N ALA A 469 -4.48 25.34 -6.15
CA ALA A 469 -3.63 26.17 -6.98
C ALA A 469 -3.29 25.49 -8.31
N ILE A 470 -3.12 26.30 -9.37
CA ILE A 470 -2.54 25.83 -10.64
C ILE A 470 -1.02 25.99 -10.54
N ALA A 471 -0.29 24.90 -10.42
CA ALA A 471 1.18 24.89 -10.42
C ALA A 471 1.75 25.24 -11.80
N SER A 472 1.17 24.69 -12.88
CA SER A 472 1.49 25.07 -14.26
C SER A 472 0.29 24.96 -15.20
N ALA A 473 0.29 25.70 -16.32
CA ALA A 473 -0.75 25.61 -17.34
C ALA A 473 -0.12 25.57 -18.74
N THR A 474 0.01 24.37 -19.30
CA THR A 474 0.87 24.10 -20.46
C THR A 474 0.08 23.55 -21.65
N LEU A 475 0.35 24.07 -22.86
CA LEU A 475 -0.18 23.52 -24.10
C LEU A 475 0.50 22.18 -24.39
N VAL A 476 -0.25 21.08 -24.30
CA VAL A 476 0.21 19.72 -24.64
C VAL A 476 0.31 19.56 -26.15
N ALA A 477 -0.78 19.84 -26.87
CA ALA A 477 -0.87 19.66 -28.31
C ALA A 477 -2.00 20.49 -28.94
N THR A 478 -2.09 20.46 -30.26
CA THR A 478 -3.24 20.99 -31.01
C THR A 478 -3.65 19.98 -32.07
N LEU A 479 -4.87 19.44 -31.94
CA LEU A 479 -5.45 18.46 -32.86
C LEU A 479 -6.74 19.03 -33.48
N PRO A 480 -6.65 19.81 -34.58
CA PRO A 480 -7.77 20.61 -35.11
C PRO A 480 -8.92 19.79 -35.72
N ASP A 481 -8.74 18.49 -35.91
CA ASP A 481 -9.76 17.62 -36.46
C ASP A 481 -10.82 17.30 -35.37
N PRO A 482 -12.06 17.80 -35.50
CA PRO A 482 -13.09 17.62 -34.49
C PRO A 482 -13.62 16.19 -34.42
N ALA A 483 -13.27 15.33 -35.38
CA ALA A 483 -13.65 13.92 -35.39
C ALA A 483 -12.87 13.08 -34.37
N TRP A 484 -11.76 13.60 -33.82
CA TRP A 484 -11.07 13.03 -32.67
C TRP A 484 -11.70 13.51 -31.36
N THR A 485 -12.03 12.55 -30.50
CA THR A 485 -12.51 12.73 -29.13
C THR A 485 -11.52 12.13 -28.14
N ILE A 486 -11.33 12.80 -27.00
CA ILE A 486 -10.76 12.17 -25.80
C ILE A 486 -11.90 11.36 -25.20
N GLU A 487 -11.74 10.05 -25.12
CA GLU A 487 -12.77 9.15 -24.60
C GLU A 487 -12.61 8.97 -23.09
N LYS A 488 -11.36 8.78 -22.63
CA LYS A 488 -10.97 8.57 -21.23
C LYS A 488 -9.53 9.05 -20.97
N VAL A 489 -9.25 9.28 -19.70
CA VAL A 489 -7.93 9.53 -19.11
C VAL A 489 -7.78 8.53 -17.96
N ALA A 490 -6.67 7.82 -17.92
CA ALA A 490 -6.26 6.88 -16.87
C ALA A 490 -4.83 6.40 -17.16
N ASP A 491 -4.11 5.82 -16.20
CA ASP A 491 -2.84 5.14 -16.48
C ASP A 491 -3.11 3.82 -17.23
N PHE A 492 -2.65 3.68 -18.48
CA PHE A 492 -2.74 2.42 -19.23
C PHE A 492 -1.42 1.65 -19.24
N THR A 493 -0.31 2.25 -18.79
CA THR A 493 1.03 1.63 -18.82
C THR A 493 1.45 1.00 -17.50
N GLY A 494 0.89 1.44 -16.37
CA GLY A 494 1.30 1.09 -15.02
C GLY A 494 2.55 1.87 -14.57
N ASP A 495 2.78 3.08 -15.09
CA ASP A 495 3.88 3.98 -14.68
C ASP A 495 3.44 5.06 -13.67
N ASN A 496 2.20 4.93 -13.18
CA ASN A 496 1.49 5.82 -12.26
C ASN A 496 1.11 7.20 -12.84
N ARG A 497 1.30 7.43 -14.15
CA ARG A 497 0.86 8.65 -14.84
C ARG A 497 -0.32 8.38 -15.76
N ALA A 498 -1.20 9.36 -15.88
CA ALA A 498 -2.38 9.23 -16.72
C ALA A 498 -2.08 9.45 -18.20
N ASP A 499 -2.45 8.46 -19.01
CA ASP A 499 -2.43 8.54 -20.46
C ASP A 499 -3.77 9.07 -21.01
N ILE A 500 -3.77 9.43 -22.30
CA ILE A 500 -4.97 9.94 -22.99
C ILE A 500 -5.44 8.95 -24.04
N LEU A 501 -6.62 8.36 -23.82
CA LEU A 501 -7.26 7.47 -24.78
C LEU A 501 -8.14 8.26 -25.76
N TRP A 502 -7.73 8.25 -27.03
CA TRP A 502 -8.38 8.95 -28.13
C TRP A 502 -9.18 8.02 -29.02
N ARG A 503 -10.30 8.50 -29.58
CA ARG A 503 -11.02 7.82 -30.65
C ARG A 503 -11.37 8.76 -31.80
N HIS A 504 -11.28 8.25 -33.03
CA HIS A 504 -11.74 8.95 -34.22
C HIS A 504 -13.10 8.40 -34.68
N GLY A 505 -14.16 9.17 -34.48
CA GLY A 505 -15.54 8.72 -34.71
C GLY A 505 -15.81 8.09 -36.09
N PRO A 506 -15.39 8.70 -37.22
CA PRO A 506 -15.66 8.19 -38.57
C PRO A 506 -14.91 6.92 -38.98
N THR A 507 -13.74 6.63 -38.41
CA THR A 507 -12.95 5.42 -38.76
C THR A 507 -12.97 4.37 -37.67
N GLY A 508 -13.31 4.74 -36.44
CA GLY A 508 -13.21 3.88 -35.27
C GLY A 508 -11.78 3.63 -34.79
N GLN A 509 -10.78 4.36 -35.31
CA GLN A 509 -9.40 4.26 -34.82
C GLN A 509 -9.33 4.71 -33.37
N ILE A 510 -8.56 3.97 -32.56
CA ILE A 510 -8.30 4.25 -31.15
C ILE A 510 -6.80 4.44 -31.00
N TYR A 511 -6.38 5.55 -30.39
CA TYR A 511 -4.99 5.84 -30.10
C TYR A 511 -4.80 6.03 -28.61
N LEU A 512 -3.67 5.56 -28.09
CA LEU A 512 -3.20 5.92 -26.76
C LEU A 512 -2.08 6.95 -26.92
N TRP A 513 -2.17 8.07 -26.21
CA TRP A 513 -1.04 8.97 -26.02
C TRP A 513 -0.45 8.68 -24.64
N THR A 514 0.74 8.11 -24.62
CA THR A 514 1.49 7.93 -23.38
C THR A 514 2.05 9.26 -22.93
N MET A 515 1.90 9.60 -21.66
CA MET A 515 2.20 10.93 -21.13
C MET A 515 3.37 10.92 -20.15
N ASN A 516 4.00 12.08 -19.97
CA ASN A 516 4.88 12.40 -18.87
C ASN A 516 4.73 13.90 -18.59
N GLY A 517 3.86 14.21 -17.64
CA GLY A 517 3.25 15.52 -17.47
C GLY A 517 2.66 16.03 -18.78
N HIS A 518 3.05 17.24 -19.18
CA HIS A 518 2.58 17.83 -20.42
C HIS A 518 3.19 17.22 -21.70
N ALA A 519 4.12 16.27 -21.60
CA ALA A 519 4.85 15.72 -22.75
C ALA A 519 4.21 14.41 -23.24
N ILE A 520 3.93 14.33 -24.54
CA ILE A 520 3.51 13.08 -25.20
C ILE A 520 4.78 12.28 -25.50
N THR A 521 4.98 11.16 -24.81
CA THR A 521 6.15 10.28 -24.97
C THR A 521 5.95 9.27 -26.12
N ALA A 522 4.72 8.79 -26.30
CA ALA A 522 4.30 7.92 -27.41
C ALA A 522 2.88 8.27 -27.87
N ALA A 523 2.52 7.89 -29.10
CA ALA A 523 1.20 8.15 -29.69
C ALA A 523 0.82 6.99 -30.64
N ASP A 524 0.41 5.87 -30.05
CA ASP A 524 0.29 4.58 -30.73
C ASP A 524 -1.15 4.19 -31.05
N LEU A 525 -1.32 3.51 -32.19
CA LEU A 525 -2.60 2.93 -32.61
C LEU A 525 -2.88 1.67 -31.79
N VAL A 526 -3.86 1.73 -30.89
CA VAL A 526 -4.33 0.58 -30.10
C VAL A 526 -5.09 -0.40 -31.01
N ALA A 527 -6.12 0.10 -31.68
CA ALA A 527 -7.01 -0.71 -32.51
C ALA A 527 -7.82 0.15 -33.51
N THR A 528 -8.61 -0.52 -34.33
CA THR A 528 -9.65 0.13 -35.14
C THR A 528 -10.95 -0.66 -34.98
N VAL A 529 -11.98 -0.02 -34.44
CA VAL A 529 -13.34 -0.57 -34.22
C VAL A 529 -14.34 0.25 -35.04
N PRO A 530 -14.54 -0.07 -36.35
CA PRO A 530 -15.31 0.76 -37.27
C PRO A 530 -16.82 0.76 -37.01
N ASP A 531 -17.32 -0.16 -36.20
CA ASP A 531 -18.74 -0.25 -35.86
C ASP A 531 -19.08 0.81 -34.79
N PRO A 532 -19.89 1.83 -35.13
CA PRO A 532 -20.20 2.93 -34.22
C PRO A 532 -21.12 2.51 -33.06
N ASN A 533 -21.67 1.29 -33.09
CA ASN A 533 -22.51 0.77 -32.01
C ASN A 533 -21.70 0.31 -30.79
N TRP A 534 -20.38 0.10 -30.94
CA TRP A 534 -19.45 -0.14 -29.85
C TRP A 534 -18.97 1.19 -29.27
N VAL A 535 -19.17 1.39 -27.96
CA VAL A 535 -18.72 2.56 -27.19
C VAL A 535 -17.76 2.14 -26.08
N ILE A 536 -16.81 3.01 -25.75
CA ILE A 536 -15.96 2.88 -24.57
C ILE A 536 -16.78 3.42 -23.39
N ASP A 537 -17.34 2.52 -22.60
CA ASP A 537 -18.29 2.86 -21.54
C ASP A 537 -17.52 3.42 -20.33
N LYS A 538 -16.53 2.65 -19.83
CA LYS A 538 -15.65 2.97 -18.71
C LYS A 538 -14.23 2.45 -18.93
N VAL A 539 -13.33 2.93 -18.08
CA VAL A 539 -11.99 2.36 -17.85
C VAL A 539 -11.76 2.21 -16.36
N GLY A 540 -10.76 1.42 -16.00
CA GLY A 540 -10.33 1.11 -14.64
C GLY A 540 -9.50 -0.16 -14.69
N ASP A 541 -8.64 -0.40 -13.70
CA ASP A 541 -7.93 -1.67 -13.61
C ASP A 541 -8.91 -2.76 -13.15
N PHE A 542 -9.34 -3.66 -14.03
CA PHE A 542 -10.21 -4.77 -13.65
C PHE A 542 -9.43 -6.02 -13.26
N THR A 543 -8.12 -6.09 -13.51
CA THR A 543 -7.30 -7.28 -13.28
C THR A 543 -6.47 -7.25 -12.00
N GLY A 544 -6.22 -6.07 -11.44
CA GLY A 544 -5.31 -5.83 -10.34
C GLY A 544 -3.85 -5.61 -10.80
N ASP A 545 -3.64 -5.29 -12.09
CA ASP A 545 -2.32 -5.05 -12.70
C ASP A 545 -1.95 -3.57 -12.89
N ASN A 546 -2.87 -2.67 -12.47
CA ASN A 546 -2.74 -1.21 -12.40
C ASN A 546 -2.68 -0.51 -13.73
N ARG A 547 -3.01 -1.25 -14.79
CA ARG A 547 -3.27 -0.70 -16.09
C ARG A 547 -4.76 -0.58 -16.23
N ALA A 548 -5.21 0.59 -16.67
CA ALA A 548 -6.60 0.81 -16.96
C ALA A 548 -7.02 -0.08 -18.15
N ASP A 549 -7.88 -1.05 -17.87
CA ASP A 549 -8.53 -1.83 -18.90
C ASP A 549 -9.69 -1.04 -19.52
N ILE A 550 -10.13 -1.45 -20.71
CA ILE A 550 -11.22 -0.76 -21.44
C ILE A 550 -12.49 -1.60 -21.39
N LEU A 551 -13.53 -1.09 -20.72
CA LEU A 551 -14.85 -1.70 -20.68
C LEU A 551 -15.72 -1.18 -21.84
N TRP A 552 -15.92 -2.04 -22.82
CA TRP A 552 -16.68 -1.79 -24.04
C TRP A 552 -18.14 -2.22 -23.91
N ARG A 553 -19.05 -1.45 -24.52
CA ARG A 553 -20.47 -1.82 -24.64
C ARG A 553 -20.98 -1.69 -26.07
N HIS A 554 -21.75 -2.69 -26.52
CA HIS A 554 -22.46 -2.64 -27.79
C HIS A 554 -23.93 -2.28 -27.59
N GLY A 555 -24.34 -1.08 -28.01
CA GLY A 555 -25.68 -0.54 -27.74
C GLY A 555 -26.84 -1.46 -28.16
N PRO A 556 -26.90 -1.96 -29.41
CA PRO A 556 -28.02 -2.77 -29.90
C PRO A 556 -28.18 -4.18 -29.31
N THR A 557 -27.10 -4.80 -28.82
CA THR A 557 -27.16 -6.18 -28.26
C THR A 557 -27.00 -6.23 -26.75
N GLY A 558 -26.49 -5.16 -26.14
CA GLY A 558 -26.13 -5.13 -24.72
C GLY A 558 -24.91 -6.00 -24.39
N GLN A 559 -24.12 -6.42 -25.37
CA GLN A 559 -22.85 -7.12 -25.12
C GLN A 559 -21.85 -6.18 -24.45
N ILE A 560 -21.12 -6.73 -23.49
CA ILE A 560 -20.08 -6.02 -22.73
C ILE A 560 -18.79 -6.82 -22.84
N TYR A 561 -17.73 -6.15 -23.28
CA TYR A 561 -16.40 -6.74 -23.40
C TYR A 561 -15.43 -5.98 -22.51
N LEU A 562 -14.51 -6.72 -21.90
CA LEU A 562 -13.33 -6.15 -21.27
C LEU A 562 -12.17 -6.35 -22.25
N TRP A 563 -11.45 -5.28 -22.56
CA TRP A 563 -10.12 -5.36 -23.15
C TRP A 563 -9.11 -5.17 -22.04
N THR A 564 -8.37 -6.23 -21.71
CA THR A 564 -7.24 -6.11 -20.80
C THR A 564 -6.08 -5.44 -21.52
N MET A 565 -5.43 -4.48 -20.88
CA MET A 565 -4.47 -3.59 -21.52
C MET A 565 -3.04 -3.75 -21.00
N ASN A 566 -2.06 -3.42 -21.83
CA ASN A 566 -0.68 -3.15 -21.43
C ASN A 566 -0.12 -2.02 -22.32
N GLY A 567 -0.23 -0.79 -21.83
CA GLY A 567 -0.08 0.41 -22.63
C GLY A 567 -0.99 0.36 -23.87
N PRO A 568 -0.47 0.54 -25.09
CA PRO A 568 -1.27 0.46 -26.31
C PRO A 568 -1.62 -0.98 -26.74
N VAL A 569 -1.17 -2.01 -26.03
CA VAL A 569 -1.37 -3.43 -26.39
C VAL A 569 -2.61 -4.00 -25.72
N ILE A 570 -3.52 -4.58 -26.50
CA ILE A 570 -4.64 -5.38 -25.98
C ILE A 570 -4.11 -6.79 -25.69
N THR A 571 -4.08 -7.19 -24.41
CA THR A 571 -3.58 -8.51 -23.98
C THR A 571 -4.69 -9.57 -24.01
N ALA A 572 -5.94 -9.18 -23.71
CA ALA A 572 -7.13 -10.01 -23.80
C ALA A 572 -8.35 -9.19 -24.28
N SER A 573 -9.39 -9.86 -24.81
CA SER A 573 -10.62 -9.22 -25.30
C SER A 573 -11.82 -10.13 -25.06
N ASP A 574 -12.29 -10.18 -23.82
CA ASP A 574 -13.24 -11.17 -23.34
C ASP A 574 -14.65 -10.62 -23.14
N LEU A 575 -15.66 -11.46 -23.40
CA LEU A 575 -17.06 -11.15 -23.16
C LEU A 575 -17.34 -11.26 -21.65
N VAL A 576 -17.58 -10.13 -20.99
CA VAL A 576 -18.01 -10.09 -19.57
C VAL A 576 -19.44 -10.63 -19.45
N THR A 577 -20.36 -10.08 -20.26
CA THR A 577 -21.77 -10.49 -20.24
C THR A 577 -22.53 -9.99 -21.47
N THR A 578 -23.80 -10.35 -21.57
CA THR A 578 -24.77 -9.71 -22.48
C THR A 578 -26.00 -9.32 -21.69
N LEU A 579 -26.28 -8.01 -21.61
CA LEU A 579 -27.40 -7.42 -20.88
C LEU A 579 -28.31 -6.64 -21.85
N PRO A 580 -29.29 -7.30 -22.51
CA PRO A 580 -30.07 -6.70 -23.60
C PRO A 580 -31.07 -5.61 -23.16
N ASP A 581 -31.27 -5.43 -21.86
CA ASP A 581 -32.15 -4.40 -21.32
C ASP A 581 -31.42 -3.04 -21.35
N PRO A 582 -31.85 -2.09 -22.22
CA PRO A 582 -31.15 -0.82 -22.40
C PRO A 582 -31.30 0.12 -21.20
N ASN A 583 -32.17 -0.21 -20.24
CA ASN A 583 -32.41 0.60 -19.05
C ASN A 583 -31.31 0.45 -17.99
N TRP A 584 -30.49 -0.60 -18.06
CA TRP A 584 -29.30 -0.78 -17.23
C TRP A 584 -28.12 -0.01 -17.83
N VAL A 585 -27.57 0.93 -17.08
CA VAL A 585 -26.39 1.73 -17.43
C VAL A 585 -25.25 1.37 -16.50
N ILE A 586 -24.02 1.32 -17.04
CA ILE A 586 -22.81 1.30 -16.22
C ILE A 586 -22.59 2.74 -15.79
N GLU A 587 -22.90 3.06 -14.53
CA GLU A 587 -22.89 4.43 -14.05
C GLU A 587 -21.44 4.88 -13.82
N LYS A 588 -20.67 4.09 -13.04
CA LYS A 588 -19.27 4.30 -12.69
C LYS A 588 -18.56 2.96 -12.43
N THR A 589 -17.25 3.02 -12.23
CA THR A 589 -16.34 1.93 -11.86
C THR A 589 -15.46 2.37 -10.69
N GLY A 590 -14.98 1.43 -9.88
CA GLY A 590 -14.14 1.67 -8.71
C GLY A 590 -14.01 0.41 -7.86
N ASP A 591 -12.98 0.31 -7.02
CA ASP A 591 -12.78 -0.82 -6.10
C ASP A 591 -13.66 -0.65 -4.86
N PHE A 592 -14.75 -1.41 -4.71
CA PHE A 592 -15.66 -1.26 -3.55
C PHE A 592 -15.33 -2.22 -2.40
N ASN A 593 -14.44 -3.20 -2.61
CA ASN A 593 -14.15 -4.27 -1.65
C ASN A 593 -12.69 -4.26 -1.12
N ALA A 594 -11.87 -3.33 -1.61
CA ALA A 594 -10.44 -3.18 -1.36
C ALA A 594 -9.58 -4.36 -1.89
N ASP A 595 -10.05 -5.12 -2.88
CA ASP A 595 -9.28 -6.25 -3.46
C ASP A 595 -8.27 -5.84 -4.54
N GLY A 596 -8.15 -4.54 -4.81
CA GLY A 596 -7.25 -3.96 -5.80
C GLY A 596 -7.83 -3.91 -7.21
N ARG A 597 -9.08 -4.34 -7.43
CA ARG A 597 -9.73 -4.36 -8.74
C ARG A 597 -10.94 -3.44 -8.82
N GLY A 598 -11.15 -2.88 -10.00
CA GLY A 598 -12.32 -2.10 -10.36
C GLY A 598 -13.57 -2.97 -10.49
N ASP A 599 -14.56 -2.69 -9.64
CA ASP A 599 -15.90 -3.24 -9.74
C ASP A 599 -16.79 -2.38 -10.65
N ILE A 600 -17.98 -2.90 -11.01
CA ILE A 600 -18.94 -2.21 -11.86
C ILE A 600 -20.17 -1.78 -11.05
N LEU A 601 -20.40 -0.47 -10.98
CA LEU A 601 -21.62 0.08 -10.39
C LEU A 601 -22.70 0.31 -11.47
N TRP A 602 -23.76 -0.47 -11.36
CA TRP A 602 -24.89 -0.51 -12.28
C TRP A 602 -26.08 0.30 -11.78
N ARG A 603 -26.76 1.00 -12.70
CA ARG A 603 -28.02 1.68 -12.40
C ARG A 603 -29.12 1.35 -13.42
N HIS A 604 -30.32 1.03 -12.94
CA HIS A 604 -31.50 0.82 -13.77
C HIS A 604 -32.44 2.03 -13.74
N GLY A 605 -32.52 2.77 -14.85
CA GLY A 605 -33.23 4.05 -14.92
C GLY A 605 -34.69 4.03 -14.41
N PRO A 606 -35.58 3.14 -14.92
CA PRO A 606 -37.00 3.13 -14.56
C PRO A 606 -37.33 2.66 -13.13
N SER A 607 -36.45 1.89 -12.47
CA SER A 607 -36.70 1.42 -11.09
C SER A 607 -35.84 2.13 -10.04
N GLY A 608 -34.76 2.79 -10.46
CA GLY A 608 -33.79 3.39 -9.56
C GLY A 608 -32.90 2.36 -8.83
N GLN A 609 -32.91 1.09 -9.24
CA GLN A 609 -32.06 0.07 -8.60
C GLN A 609 -30.59 0.35 -8.90
N VAL A 610 -29.77 0.27 -7.86
CA VAL A 610 -28.31 0.35 -7.91
C VAL A 610 -27.76 -1.01 -7.53
N TRP A 611 -26.93 -1.60 -8.39
CA TRP A 611 -26.30 -2.89 -8.17
C TRP A 611 -24.78 -2.75 -8.24
N LEU A 612 -24.09 -3.40 -7.33
CA LEU A 612 -22.65 -3.59 -7.40
C LEU A 612 -22.35 -4.97 -7.97
N TRP A 613 -21.47 -5.02 -8.95
CA TRP A 613 -20.90 -6.24 -9.50
C TRP A 613 -19.42 -6.26 -9.18
N THR A 614 -19.00 -7.14 -8.27
CA THR A 614 -17.58 -7.28 -7.95
C THR A 614 -16.86 -8.13 -9.00
N MET A 615 -15.64 -7.77 -9.37
CA MET A 615 -14.99 -8.29 -10.59
C MET A 615 -13.64 -8.98 -10.31
N ASN A 616 -13.23 -9.83 -11.25
CA ASN A 616 -11.87 -10.35 -11.37
C ASN A 616 -11.55 -10.51 -12.86
N GLY A 617 -10.94 -9.47 -13.43
CA GLY A 617 -10.87 -9.27 -14.87
C GLY A 617 -12.27 -9.34 -15.50
N PRO A 618 -12.48 -10.17 -16.54
CA PRO A 618 -13.79 -10.33 -17.16
C PRO A 618 -14.79 -11.16 -16.33
N VAL A 619 -14.38 -11.73 -15.18
CA VAL A 619 -15.19 -12.65 -14.38
C VAL A 619 -15.96 -11.90 -13.29
N LEU A 620 -17.28 -12.03 -13.30
CA LEU A 620 -18.16 -11.57 -12.22
C LEU A 620 -17.98 -12.47 -10.98
N THR A 621 -17.48 -11.93 -9.87
CA THR A 621 -17.28 -12.68 -8.62
C THR A 621 -18.52 -12.63 -7.73
N SER A 622 -19.22 -11.50 -7.67
CA SER A 622 -20.50 -11.33 -6.96
C SER A 622 -21.37 -10.27 -7.63
N ALA A 623 -22.69 -10.37 -7.46
CA ALA A 623 -23.65 -9.34 -7.88
C ALA A 623 -24.69 -9.11 -6.79
N ALA A 624 -24.78 -7.89 -6.28
CA ALA A 624 -25.65 -7.54 -5.17
C ALA A 624 -26.38 -6.21 -5.40
N LEU A 625 -27.62 -6.13 -4.91
CA LEU A 625 -28.39 -4.88 -4.86
C LEU A 625 -27.84 -4.02 -3.71
N VAL A 626 -27.31 -2.85 -4.02
CA VAL A 626 -26.89 -1.83 -3.03
C VAL A 626 -28.12 -1.14 -2.46
N ALA A 627 -28.95 -0.57 -3.34
CA ALA A 627 -30.13 0.20 -2.95
C ALA A 627 -31.16 0.29 -4.08
N THR A 628 -32.33 0.82 -3.77
CA THR A 628 -33.28 1.31 -4.77
C THR A 628 -33.56 2.78 -4.47
N VAL A 629 -33.20 3.67 -5.41
CA VAL A 629 -33.38 5.13 -5.36
C VAL A 629 -34.35 5.52 -6.48
N PRO A 630 -35.69 5.40 -6.29
CA PRO A 630 -36.66 5.49 -7.38
C PRO A 630 -36.85 6.90 -7.94
N ASP A 631 -36.31 7.90 -7.24
CA ASP A 631 -36.37 9.30 -7.61
C ASP A 631 -35.29 9.57 -8.68
N PRO A 632 -35.69 9.88 -9.94
CA PRO A 632 -34.76 10.01 -11.06
C PRO A 632 -33.93 11.30 -10.99
N ASP A 633 -34.31 12.25 -10.13
CA ASP A 633 -33.59 13.50 -9.95
C ASP A 633 -32.30 13.33 -9.11
N TRP A 634 -32.12 12.19 -8.45
CA TRP A 634 -30.82 11.77 -7.92
C TRP A 634 -29.93 11.22 -9.03
N ILE A 635 -28.67 11.68 -9.08
CA ILE A 635 -27.61 11.15 -9.93
C ILE A 635 -26.42 10.74 -9.08
N ILE A 636 -25.72 9.69 -9.49
CA ILE A 636 -24.39 9.37 -8.96
C ILE A 636 -23.43 10.32 -9.68
N ALA A 637 -22.93 11.32 -8.96
CA ALA A 637 -22.00 12.29 -9.51
C ALA A 637 -20.60 11.68 -9.61
N GLU A 638 -20.16 10.99 -8.56
CA GLU A 638 -18.84 10.34 -8.53
C GLU A 638 -18.86 8.99 -7.79
N VAL A 639 -17.89 8.14 -8.14
CA VAL A 639 -17.49 6.97 -7.35
C VAL A 639 -15.98 7.03 -7.19
N ALA A 640 -15.52 7.14 -5.95
CA ALA A 640 -14.12 7.29 -5.60
C ALA A 640 -13.95 7.07 -4.08
N ASP A 641 -12.72 6.92 -3.57
CA ASP A 641 -12.49 6.81 -2.12
C ASP A 641 -12.42 8.22 -1.51
N LEU A 642 -13.45 8.65 -0.78
CA LEU A 642 -13.51 10.00 -0.21
C LEU A 642 -13.02 10.07 1.25
N ASP A 643 -12.78 8.94 1.93
CA ASP A 643 -12.39 8.93 3.35
C ASP A 643 -11.12 8.12 3.71
N ALA A 644 -10.47 7.55 2.70
CA ALA A 644 -9.24 6.76 2.74
C ALA A 644 -9.38 5.40 3.47
N ASP A 645 -10.55 4.75 3.37
CA ASP A 645 -10.77 3.37 3.85
C ASP A 645 -10.38 2.27 2.84
N ASN A 646 -9.75 2.70 1.73
CA ASN A 646 -9.36 1.93 0.56
C ASN A 646 -10.48 1.51 -0.39
N LYS A 647 -11.75 1.84 -0.12
CA LYS A 647 -12.91 1.46 -0.94
C LYS A 647 -13.55 2.67 -1.61
N ALA A 648 -14.21 2.42 -2.73
CA ALA A 648 -14.91 3.42 -3.49
C ALA A 648 -16.30 3.70 -2.89
N ASP A 649 -16.49 4.95 -2.48
CA ASP A 649 -17.77 5.50 -2.03
C ASP A 649 -18.66 5.93 -3.19
N ILE A 650 -19.94 6.23 -2.90
CA ILE A 650 -20.87 6.77 -3.90
C ILE A 650 -21.25 8.22 -3.52
N PHE A 651 -20.82 9.18 -4.32
CA PHE A 651 -21.18 10.59 -4.16
C PHE A 651 -22.42 10.94 -5.00
N TRP A 652 -23.52 11.21 -4.32
CA TRP A 652 -24.84 11.48 -4.90
C TRP A 652 -25.13 12.97 -4.99
N ARG A 653 -25.81 13.40 -6.07
CA ARG A 653 -26.40 14.74 -6.20
C ARG A 653 -27.87 14.66 -6.57
N HIS A 654 -28.71 15.45 -5.91
CA HIS A 654 -30.10 15.67 -6.32
C HIS A 654 -30.22 16.95 -7.16
N GLY A 655 -30.68 16.85 -8.41
CA GLY A 655 -30.72 17.95 -9.36
C GLY A 655 -31.53 19.18 -8.89
N PRO A 656 -32.83 19.04 -8.56
CA PRO A 656 -33.70 20.17 -8.20
C PRO A 656 -33.42 20.83 -6.86
N SER A 657 -32.90 20.11 -5.86
CA SER A 657 -32.58 20.70 -4.54
C SER A 657 -31.11 21.07 -4.39
N GLY A 658 -30.23 20.51 -5.21
CA GLY A 658 -28.79 20.67 -5.09
C GLY A 658 -28.16 19.89 -3.93
N GLN A 659 -28.90 19.05 -3.21
CA GLN A 659 -28.37 18.28 -2.08
C GLN A 659 -27.29 17.28 -2.55
N LEU A 660 -26.25 17.13 -1.74
CA LEU A 660 -25.13 16.25 -1.97
C LEU A 660 -24.99 15.27 -0.81
N TYR A 661 -24.92 13.98 -1.12
CA TYR A 661 -24.77 12.93 -0.13
C TYR A 661 -23.55 12.07 -0.43
N LEU A 662 -22.74 11.79 0.59
CA LEU A 662 -21.74 10.73 0.55
C LEU A 662 -22.36 9.46 1.11
N TRP A 663 -22.36 8.39 0.34
CA TRP A 663 -22.62 7.04 0.86
C TRP A 663 -21.28 6.35 1.04
N ARG A 664 -20.93 6.10 2.31
CA ARG A 664 -19.77 5.27 2.64
C ARG A 664 -20.07 3.82 2.32
N MET A 665 -19.14 3.12 1.68
CA MET A 665 -19.36 1.77 1.17
C MET A 665 -18.51 0.72 1.89
N ASN A 666 -18.96 -0.53 1.85
CA ASN A 666 -18.15 -1.70 2.17
C ASN A 666 -18.69 -2.88 1.34
N GLY A 667 -18.06 -3.11 0.19
CA GLY A 667 -18.65 -3.87 -0.91
C GLY A 667 -20.03 -3.30 -1.25
N PRO A 668 -21.10 -4.12 -1.32
CA PRO A 668 -22.43 -3.66 -1.64
C PRO A 668 -23.17 -2.98 -0.47
N SER A 669 -22.55 -2.87 0.72
CA SER A 669 -23.20 -2.35 1.92
C SER A 669 -22.96 -0.86 2.07
N VAL A 670 -24.04 -0.08 2.25
CA VAL A 670 -23.93 1.34 2.65
C VAL A 670 -23.73 1.40 4.17
N THR A 671 -22.55 1.83 4.63
CA THR A 671 -22.18 1.91 6.05
C THR A 671 -22.62 3.23 6.70
N ALA A 672 -22.60 4.32 5.94
CA ALA A 672 -23.11 5.64 6.31
C ALA A 672 -23.71 6.37 5.09
N ALA A 673 -24.61 7.32 5.32
CA ALA A 673 -25.23 8.13 4.27
C ALA A 673 -25.38 9.58 4.76
N ASP A 674 -24.34 10.37 4.57
CA ASP A 674 -24.18 11.71 5.16
C ASP A 674 -24.52 12.82 4.15
N LEU A 675 -25.26 13.84 4.59
CA LEU A 675 -25.43 15.08 3.83
C LEU A 675 -24.14 15.90 3.92
N VAL A 676 -23.45 16.08 2.78
CA VAL A 676 -22.20 16.84 2.71
C VAL A 676 -22.48 18.33 2.56
N ALA A 677 -23.29 18.71 1.57
CA ALA A 677 -23.63 20.10 1.31
C ALA A 677 -24.93 20.24 0.51
N THR A 678 -25.28 21.47 0.13
CA THR A 678 -26.38 21.76 -0.80
C THR A 678 -25.97 22.90 -1.72
N VAL A 679 -25.94 22.64 -3.02
CA VAL A 679 -25.56 23.58 -4.10
C VAL A 679 -26.77 23.75 -5.04
N PRO A 680 -27.71 24.66 -4.73
CA PRO A 680 -29.00 24.74 -5.43
C PRO A 680 -28.92 25.23 -6.87
N ASP A 681 -27.81 25.84 -7.28
CA ASP A 681 -27.64 26.35 -8.63
C ASP A 681 -27.27 25.20 -9.59
N PRO A 682 -28.13 24.86 -10.57
CA PRO A 682 -27.89 23.74 -11.47
C PRO A 682 -26.76 24.00 -12.47
N ASN A 683 -26.28 25.24 -12.60
CA ASN A 683 -25.16 25.58 -13.48
C ASN A 683 -23.81 25.12 -12.92
N TRP A 684 -23.72 24.79 -11.62
CA TRP A 684 -22.57 24.07 -11.09
C TRP A 684 -22.71 22.58 -11.39
N VAL A 685 -21.67 21.97 -11.98
CA VAL A 685 -21.63 20.56 -12.38
C VAL A 685 -20.31 19.95 -11.91
N ILE A 686 -20.37 18.77 -11.29
CA ILE A 686 -19.19 17.99 -10.89
C ILE A 686 -18.52 17.41 -12.15
N ARG A 687 -17.19 17.43 -12.21
CA ARG A 687 -16.42 17.12 -13.43
C ARG A 687 -15.39 15.99 -13.28
N ASN A 688 -15.36 15.36 -12.12
CA ASN A 688 -14.60 14.16 -11.78
C ASN A 688 -14.76 13.01 -12.79
#